data_AF-A0A7C6XRP9-F1
#
_entry.id   AF-A0A7C6XRP9-F1
#
_cell.length_a   1.000
_cell.length_b   1.000
_cell.length_c   1.000
_cell.angle_alpha   90.00
_cell.angle_beta   90.00
_cell.angle_gamma   90.00
#
_symmetry.space_group_name_H-M   'P 1'
#
loop_
_entity.id
_entity.type
_entity.pdbx_description
1 polymer ?
#
loop_
_entity_poly.entity_id
_entity_poly.type
_entity_poly.pdbx_seq_one_letter_code
_entity_poly.pdbx_strand_id
1 'polypeptide(L)'
;MRKKVKTLVVFVMVIAMFALTFAGCTLIKKNEVREANESLATINKNGITLEISKNAFLDYFNTLYAQNAQYIQNGYFSLDQILDAAIEGKIKNTYLLADAMVYLTDKKQVGDARYNALVGKGAKVKLEDVLTYAEWAEAVYSVNKSIDDQIDAAKENAYQTKLDKEWRKVEKAGVKEIEFTKETKEYLKDIYYENYEIDFDKIKVVVVYDELIEKDGVKENKRSEDLIPSRGSYTKEFTTKFGDQESGDEVKKTFEITFNGLAEGDKEAPTFTVSHEYTLKKARVTKNKKDELEGVLDKLKINDIIVGRYDSKEQLKEKDIDLDGTDEKYRVYKIRDLEKEAEELRKTSKDEDLIEGYRVVTERMKASYKDMEYYYYSAFEMAVSNALKNEIYQQALNSVSAEDLEKEVVTQLKYLLEKDKVKYGTDAEKNKEDFKKAITENVKTAYYYPAMDDTNENFYVYNLLFKFSPDDEKFLSDIAGDKDVLNGYREYIKGKTVTFASNPNYDKEHECPLHKDAKTGESLNDKDKEIAGVVNEETEEKCSFSGDLEGIKDGKICPSVKYGRIEDGKLKILGVDDDYEEKVEDVIARLQNELVEVKNDATLTTEEISKKSIEIFEHYMYSYNDDGGIMNNTLGYYGTNESFQKEFLDLSKEVWAFDPIVGNAFSSDEKLGLGYSSYGIHIVMISATPFSGAVPNKELSFENDEELIEYYKKEYDVEGNSIYKDVEKSRKDQIKTQAYLNYTNKHVPTKFITRDEKKNKVSLEKELKDEVKINNKKLKGIFDLFLKS
;
A
#
# COMPACT_ATOMS: atom_id res chain seq x y z
N MET A 1 24.63 -18.69 9.30
CA MET A 1 24.22 -18.72 7.87
C MET A 1 22.76 -18.29 7.59
N ARG A 2 21.91 -17.89 8.56
CA ARG A 2 20.50 -17.50 8.27
C ARG A 2 20.23 -16.00 7.96
N LYS A 3 21.22 -15.10 8.06
CA LYS A 3 21.04 -13.63 7.95
C LYS A 3 21.18 -13.00 6.53
N LYS A 4 21.08 -13.77 5.44
CA LYS A 4 21.20 -13.25 4.04
C LYS A 4 19.91 -13.33 3.19
N VAL A 5 18.75 -13.63 3.80
CA VAL A 5 17.53 -14.01 3.05
C VAL A 5 16.47 -12.92 2.99
N LYS A 6 16.33 -12.07 4.02
CA LYS A 6 15.18 -11.15 4.16
C LYS A 6 15.34 -9.81 3.44
N THR A 7 16.49 -9.14 3.59
CA THR A 7 16.85 -7.93 2.82
C THR A 7 16.81 -8.13 1.30
N LEU A 8 16.87 -9.39 0.84
CA LEU A 8 16.73 -9.72 -0.57
C LEU A 8 15.29 -9.53 -1.08
N VAL A 9 14.25 -9.75 -0.27
CA VAL A 9 12.87 -9.91 -0.76
C VAL A 9 12.27 -8.60 -1.28
N VAL A 10 12.29 -7.52 -0.48
CA VAL A 10 11.72 -6.23 -0.90
C VAL A 10 12.56 -5.60 -2.02
N PHE A 11 13.89 -5.70 -1.92
CA PHE A 11 14.80 -5.19 -2.94
C PHE A 11 14.64 -5.98 -4.26
N VAL A 12 14.43 -7.30 -4.22
CA VAL A 12 14.09 -8.11 -5.39
C VAL A 12 12.64 -7.91 -5.85
N MET A 13 11.67 -7.45 -5.05
CA MET A 13 10.35 -7.09 -5.60
C MET A 13 10.41 -5.79 -6.40
N VAL A 14 11.05 -4.73 -5.87
CA VAL A 14 11.19 -3.45 -6.60
C VAL A 14 12.15 -3.61 -7.79
N ILE A 15 13.28 -4.30 -7.61
CA ILE A 15 14.16 -4.63 -8.75
C ILE A 15 13.52 -5.66 -9.68
N ALA A 16 12.62 -6.55 -9.25
CA ALA A 16 11.83 -7.37 -10.18
C ALA A 16 10.88 -6.50 -11.00
N MET A 17 10.23 -5.49 -10.43
CA MET A 17 9.40 -4.58 -11.23
C MET A 17 10.25 -3.76 -12.23
N PHE A 18 11.40 -3.23 -11.82
CA PHE A 18 12.37 -2.63 -12.74
C PHE A 18 12.98 -3.65 -13.74
N ALA A 19 13.06 -4.94 -13.40
CA ALA A 19 13.61 -5.97 -14.26
C ALA A 19 12.61 -6.53 -15.27
N LEU A 20 11.35 -6.67 -14.86
CA LEU A 20 10.22 -7.08 -15.70
C LEU A 20 9.81 -5.96 -16.67
N THR A 21 10.04 -4.70 -16.31
CA THR A 21 9.84 -3.56 -17.22
C THR A 21 11.07 -3.30 -18.11
N PHE A 22 12.30 -3.36 -17.59
CA PHE A 22 13.50 -2.95 -18.33
C PHE A 22 14.75 -3.86 -18.28
N ALA A 23 14.89 -4.81 -17.34
CA ALA A 23 16.04 -5.72 -17.34
C ALA A 23 15.83 -6.94 -18.25
N GLY A 24 15.75 -6.64 -19.55
CA GLY A 24 16.31 -7.52 -20.57
C GLY A 24 17.82 -7.61 -20.43
N CYS A 25 18.33 -8.21 -19.34
CA CYS A 25 19.75 -8.49 -19.12
C CYS A 25 20.27 -9.28 -20.34
N THR A 26 21.15 -8.64 -21.11
CA THR A 26 21.27 -8.95 -22.54
C THR A 26 21.96 -10.27 -22.85
N LEU A 27 21.17 -11.34 -22.95
CA LEU A 27 21.52 -12.54 -23.75
C LEU A 27 21.48 -12.25 -25.27
N ILE A 28 21.00 -11.07 -25.67
CA ILE A 28 20.78 -10.66 -27.06
C ILE A 28 21.94 -9.78 -27.54
N LYS A 29 22.67 -10.23 -28.57
CA LYS A 29 23.61 -9.38 -29.33
C LYS A 29 22.85 -8.26 -30.04
N LYS A 30 23.51 -7.11 -30.23
CA LYS A 30 23.01 -5.93 -30.98
C LYS A 30 22.12 -6.35 -32.16
N ASN A 31 20.84 -6.03 -32.03
CA ASN A 31 19.85 -6.03 -33.10
C ASN A 31 20.02 -4.74 -33.93
N GLU A 32 19.29 -4.62 -35.04
CA GLU A 32 18.89 -3.32 -35.58
C GLU A 32 17.41 -3.08 -35.25
N VAL A 33 16.94 -1.82 -35.18
CA VAL A 33 15.52 -1.50 -34.90
C VAL A 33 14.59 -2.24 -35.86
N ARG A 34 14.99 -2.32 -37.14
CA ARG A 34 14.31 -3.09 -38.18
C ARG A 34 14.26 -4.59 -37.90
N GLU A 35 15.31 -5.18 -37.31
CA GLU A 35 15.31 -6.59 -36.92
C GLU A 35 14.47 -6.83 -35.64
N ALA A 36 14.42 -5.85 -34.74
CA ALA A 36 13.71 -5.89 -33.47
C ALA A 36 12.18 -5.81 -33.61
N ASN A 37 11.70 -4.96 -34.51
CA ASN A 37 10.28 -4.84 -34.83
C ASN A 37 9.83 -5.80 -35.95
N GLU A 38 10.60 -6.86 -36.25
CA GLU A 38 10.19 -7.86 -37.24
C GLU A 38 8.99 -8.70 -36.78
N SER A 39 7.97 -8.75 -37.63
CA SER A 39 6.85 -9.68 -37.52
C SER A 39 7.32 -11.14 -37.46
N LEU A 40 6.98 -11.83 -36.36
CA LEU A 40 7.17 -13.25 -36.13
C LEU A 40 5.89 -14.04 -36.43
N ALA A 41 4.72 -13.47 -36.11
CA ALA A 41 3.43 -14.04 -36.42
C ALA A 41 2.37 -12.95 -36.67
N THR A 42 1.39 -13.25 -37.52
CA THR A 42 0.24 -12.40 -37.84
C THR A 42 -1.04 -13.16 -37.51
N ILE A 43 -1.91 -12.56 -36.71
CA ILE A 43 -3.29 -13.02 -36.50
C ILE A 43 -4.20 -12.27 -37.46
N ASN A 44 -5.13 -12.97 -38.11
CA ASN A 44 -6.13 -12.43 -39.02
C ASN A 44 -7.48 -13.06 -38.61
N LYS A 45 -8.24 -12.41 -37.72
CA LYS A 45 -9.46 -12.97 -37.13
C LYS A 45 -10.58 -11.94 -37.10
N ASN A 46 -11.80 -12.33 -37.48
CA ASN A 46 -12.99 -11.47 -37.45
C ASN A 46 -12.84 -10.08 -38.12
N GLY A 47 -11.99 -10.03 -39.16
CA GLY A 47 -11.65 -8.80 -39.91
C GLY A 47 -10.59 -7.92 -39.25
N ILE A 48 -10.02 -8.33 -38.12
CA ILE A 48 -8.90 -7.68 -37.43
C ILE A 48 -7.59 -8.35 -37.85
N THR A 49 -6.54 -7.55 -38.06
CA THR A 49 -5.17 -8.04 -38.26
C THR A 49 -4.28 -7.48 -37.16
N LEU A 50 -3.63 -8.36 -36.38
CA LEU A 50 -2.66 -8.00 -35.34
C LEU A 50 -1.35 -8.74 -35.58
N GLU A 51 -0.22 -8.10 -35.26
CA GLU A 51 1.11 -8.67 -35.44
C GLU A 51 1.88 -8.84 -34.12
N ILE A 52 2.63 -9.93 -34.03
CA ILE A 52 3.52 -10.23 -32.91
C ILE A 52 4.95 -9.97 -33.40
N SER A 53 5.54 -8.87 -32.96
CA SER A 53 6.92 -8.51 -33.27
C SER A 53 7.93 -9.36 -32.47
N LYS A 54 9.19 -9.38 -32.93
CA LYS A 54 10.31 -10.02 -32.23
C LYS A 54 10.47 -9.43 -30.81
N ASN A 55 10.36 -8.12 -30.65
CA ASN A 55 10.31 -7.46 -29.33
C ASN A 55 9.15 -7.94 -28.45
N ALA A 56 7.91 -7.90 -28.95
CA ALA A 56 6.72 -8.27 -28.16
C ALA A 56 6.70 -9.74 -27.70
N PHE A 57 7.33 -10.64 -28.48
CA PHE A 57 7.58 -12.02 -28.06
C PHE A 57 8.68 -12.11 -26.99
N LEU A 58 9.82 -11.43 -27.19
CA LEU A 58 10.97 -11.51 -26.29
C LEU A 58 10.69 -10.91 -24.92
N ASP A 59 9.93 -9.82 -24.83
CA ASP A 59 9.48 -9.26 -23.55
C ASP A 59 8.57 -10.23 -22.80
N TYR A 60 7.58 -10.82 -23.47
CA TYR A 60 6.67 -11.79 -22.86
C TYR A 60 7.42 -13.06 -22.40
N PHE A 61 8.41 -13.51 -23.17
CA PHE A 61 9.34 -14.58 -22.77
C PHE A 61 10.17 -14.19 -21.53
N ASN A 62 10.77 -12.99 -21.51
CA ASN A 62 11.59 -12.52 -20.38
C ASN A 62 10.74 -12.42 -19.09
N THR A 63 9.51 -11.91 -19.20
CA THR A 63 8.54 -11.86 -18.09
C THR A 63 8.22 -13.24 -17.55
N LEU A 64 7.87 -14.20 -18.41
CA LEU A 64 7.61 -15.58 -18.00
C LEU A 64 8.84 -16.27 -17.41
N TYR A 65 10.03 -16.04 -18.00
CA TYR A 65 11.29 -16.59 -17.50
C TYR A 65 11.62 -16.05 -16.10
N ALA A 66 11.47 -14.75 -15.87
CA ALA A 66 11.71 -14.12 -14.57
C ALA A 66 10.69 -14.59 -13.52
N GLN A 67 9.40 -14.63 -13.85
CA GLN A 67 8.35 -15.17 -12.97
C GLN A 67 8.59 -16.64 -12.57
N ASN A 68 9.19 -17.44 -13.46
CA ASN A 68 9.48 -18.86 -13.23
C ASN A 68 10.94 -19.14 -12.84
N ALA A 69 11.77 -18.11 -12.62
CA ALA A 69 13.22 -18.27 -12.49
C ALA A 69 13.64 -19.26 -11.39
N GLN A 70 12.96 -19.25 -10.24
CA GLN A 70 13.20 -20.20 -9.15
C GLN A 70 12.85 -21.65 -9.53
N TYR A 71 11.76 -21.86 -10.29
CA TYR A 71 11.36 -23.18 -10.77
C TYR A 71 12.32 -23.72 -11.84
N ILE A 72 12.84 -22.84 -12.69
CA ILE A 72 13.86 -23.16 -13.70
C ILE A 72 15.19 -23.52 -13.02
N GLN A 73 15.64 -22.73 -12.03
CA GLN A 73 16.85 -23.03 -11.24
C GLN A 73 16.76 -24.36 -10.47
N ASN A 74 15.56 -24.69 -9.97
CA ASN A 74 15.29 -25.98 -9.32
C ASN A 74 15.05 -27.14 -10.30
N GLY A 75 15.10 -26.91 -11.61
CA GLY A 75 14.95 -27.94 -12.65
C GLY A 75 13.52 -28.43 -12.90
N TYR A 76 12.49 -27.74 -12.41
CA TYR A 76 11.08 -28.07 -12.68
C TYR A 76 10.64 -27.71 -14.10
N PHE A 77 11.24 -26.68 -14.70
CA PHE A 77 10.99 -26.25 -16.08
C PHE A 77 12.31 -26.08 -16.84
N SER A 78 12.35 -26.53 -18.10
CA SER A 78 13.47 -26.28 -19.00
C SER A 78 13.30 -24.98 -19.80
N LEU A 79 14.42 -24.42 -20.27
CA LEU A 79 14.42 -23.18 -21.05
C LEU A 79 13.54 -23.25 -22.31
N ASP A 80 13.46 -24.43 -22.95
CA ASP A 80 12.68 -24.64 -24.15
C ASP A 80 11.17 -24.78 -23.87
N GLN A 81 10.78 -25.34 -22.73
CA GLN A 81 9.38 -25.30 -22.25
C GLN A 81 8.90 -23.86 -22.03
N ILE A 82 9.75 -22.99 -21.47
CA ILE A 82 9.41 -21.57 -21.27
C ILE A 82 9.33 -20.82 -22.60
N LEU A 83 10.21 -21.11 -23.57
CA LEU A 83 10.13 -20.53 -24.92
C LEU A 83 8.88 -20.98 -25.68
N ASP A 84 8.54 -22.27 -25.65
CA ASP A 84 7.32 -22.79 -26.28
C ASP A 84 6.07 -22.18 -25.61
N ALA A 85 6.03 -22.13 -24.28
CA ALA A 85 4.94 -21.49 -23.53
C ALA A 85 4.81 -19.99 -23.83
N ALA A 86 5.93 -19.28 -24.02
CA ALA A 86 5.92 -17.86 -24.35
C ALA A 86 5.35 -17.58 -25.75
N ILE A 87 5.72 -18.34 -26.78
CA ILE A 87 5.19 -18.10 -28.13
C ILE A 87 3.73 -18.54 -28.25
N GLU A 88 3.38 -19.68 -27.65
CA GLU A 88 2.01 -20.19 -27.54
C GLU A 88 1.12 -19.20 -26.76
N GLY A 89 1.61 -18.66 -25.63
CA GLY A 89 0.90 -17.69 -24.79
C GLY A 89 0.72 -16.32 -25.45
N LYS A 90 1.74 -15.77 -26.12
CA LYS A 90 1.62 -14.50 -26.85
C LYS A 90 0.69 -14.63 -28.06
N ILE A 91 0.74 -15.75 -28.79
CA ILE A 91 -0.23 -16.06 -29.86
C ILE A 91 -1.66 -16.13 -29.29
N LYS A 92 -1.88 -16.87 -28.20
CA LYS A 92 -3.18 -16.96 -27.52
C LYS A 92 -3.73 -15.59 -27.10
N ASN A 93 -2.89 -14.74 -26.52
CA ASN A 93 -3.28 -13.41 -26.08
C ASN A 93 -3.65 -12.51 -27.27
N THR A 94 -2.77 -12.38 -28.27
CA THR A 94 -3.05 -11.57 -29.47
C THR A 94 -4.24 -12.08 -30.28
N TYR A 95 -4.54 -13.39 -30.22
CA TYR A 95 -5.74 -13.97 -30.82
C TYR A 95 -7.01 -13.67 -30.02
N LEU A 96 -6.95 -13.65 -28.68
CA LEU A 96 -8.03 -13.17 -27.83
C LEU A 96 -8.29 -11.66 -28.04
N LEU A 97 -7.25 -10.84 -28.20
CA LEU A 97 -7.37 -9.41 -28.49
C LEU A 97 -8.12 -9.11 -29.80
N ALA A 98 -7.91 -9.93 -30.83
CA ALA A 98 -8.65 -9.78 -32.09
C ALA A 98 -10.17 -10.00 -31.91
N ASP A 99 -10.58 -10.93 -31.03
CA ASP A 99 -11.99 -11.12 -30.67
C ASP A 99 -12.49 -10.05 -29.68
N ALA A 100 -11.64 -9.61 -28.74
CA ALA A 100 -11.92 -8.51 -27.80
C ALA A 100 -12.31 -7.23 -28.56
N MET A 101 -11.53 -6.83 -29.57
CA MET A 101 -11.80 -5.66 -30.40
C MET A 101 -13.16 -5.71 -31.11
N VAL A 102 -13.65 -6.89 -31.46
CA VAL A 102 -14.96 -7.06 -32.12
C VAL A 102 -16.10 -7.10 -31.09
N TYR A 103 -15.88 -7.74 -29.94
CA TYR A 103 -16.86 -7.80 -28.86
C TYR A 103 -17.08 -6.43 -28.21
N LEU A 104 -16.00 -5.70 -27.90
CA LEU A 104 -16.03 -4.37 -27.28
C LEU A 104 -16.59 -3.26 -28.18
N THR A 105 -16.74 -3.52 -29.49
CA THR A 105 -17.35 -2.60 -30.47
C THR A 105 -18.73 -3.05 -30.96
N ASP A 106 -19.16 -4.28 -30.69
CA ASP A 106 -20.54 -4.69 -30.96
C ASP A 106 -21.48 -4.16 -29.88
N LYS A 107 -22.17 -3.07 -30.23
CA LYS A 107 -23.22 -2.42 -29.43
C LYS A 107 -24.29 -3.39 -28.88
N LYS A 108 -24.48 -4.59 -29.47
CA LYS A 108 -25.39 -5.61 -28.93
C LYS A 108 -24.83 -6.40 -27.75
N GLN A 109 -23.51 -6.42 -27.56
CA GLN A 109 -22.86 -7.03 -26.40
C GLN A 109 -22.75 -6.01 -25.26
N VAL A 110 -22.15 -4.85 -25.54
CA VAL A 110 -21.74 -3.86 -24.52
C VAL A 110 -22.75 -2.71 -24.31
N GLY A 111 -23.82 -2.66 -25.10
CA GLY A 111 -24.87 -1.65 -24.99
C GLY A 111 -24.45 -0.23 -25.39
N ASP A 112 -25.40 0.70 -25.25
CA ASP A 112 -25.25 2.10 -25.65
C ASP A 112 -24.18 2.87 -24.84
N ALA A 113 -24.10 2.63 -23.52
CA ALA A 113 -23.23 3.40 -22.63
C ALA A 113 -21.75 3.27 -23.01
N ARG A 114 -21.22 2.03 -23.08
CA ARG A 114 -19.85 1.79 -23.52
C ARG A 114 -19.63 2.27 -24.95
N TYR A 115 -20.53 1.91 -25.88
CA TYR A 115 -20.37 2.20 -27.30
C TYR A 115 -20.25 3.71 -27.60
N ASN A 116 -21.01 4.54 -26.88
CA ASN A 116 -20.97 6.00 -27.03
C ASN A 116 -19.71 6.63 -26.38
N ALA A 117 -19.08 5.95 -25.42
CA ALA A 117 -17.86 6.39 -24.73
C ALA A 117 -16.55 5.94 -25.42
N LEU A 118 -16.62 5.20 -26.53
CA LEU A 118 -15.45 4.68 -27.25
C LEU A 118 -14.61 5.78 -27.91
N VAL A 119 -13.29 5.75 -27.71
CA VAL A 119 -12.33 6.69 -28.32
C VAL A 119 -12.42 6.66 -29.85
N GLY A 120 -12.44 5.45 -30.44
CA GLY A 120 -12.54 5.24 -31.89
C GLY A 120 -13.96 5.32 -32.45
N LYS A 121 -14.99 5.57 -31.61
CA LYS A 121 -16.39 5.75 -32.03
C LYS A 121 -16.93 4.62 -32.92
N GLY A 122 -16.58 3.38 -32.59
CA GLY A 122 -16.94 2.18 -33.35
C GLY A 122 -15.93 1.77 -34.45
N ALA A 123 -14.82 2.50 -34.60
CA ALA A 123 -13.63 1.99 -35.29
C ALA A 123 -13.02 0.79 -34.53
N LYS A 124 -12.22 0.00 -35.25
CA LYS A 124 -11.49 -1.17 -34.74
C LYS A 124 -10.22 -1.44 -35.55
N VAL A 125 -9.51 -0.37 -35.92
CA VAL A 125 -8.26 -0.39 -36.69
C VAL A 125 -7.07 -0.57 -35.75
N LYS A 126 -7.13 0.04 -34.55
CA LYS A 126 -6.12 -0.06 -33.50
C LYS A 126 -6.73 -0.50 -32.16
N LEU A 127 -5.87 -0.82 -31.19
CA LEU A 127 -6.28 -1.18 -29.83
C LEU A 127 -6.90 0.01 -29.08
N GLU A 128 -6.41 1.25 -29.26
CA GLU A 128 -7.03 2.41 -28.61
C GLU A 128 -8.46 2.70 -29.10
N ASP A 129 -8.85 2.27 -30.30
CA ASP A 129 -10.18 2.55 -30.86
C ASP A 129 -11.33 1.95 -30.03
N VAL A 130 -11.08 0.82 -29.36
CA VAL A 130 -12.08 -0.02 -28.69
C VAL A 130 -12.14 0.18 -27.17
N LEU A 131 -11.30 1.06 -26.65
CA LEU A 131 -11.31 1.53 -25.27
C LEU A 131 -12.28 2.70 -25.09
N THR A 132 -12.79 2.87 -23.89
CA THR A 132 -13.48 4.11 -23.52
C THR A 132 -12.49 5.23 -23.20
N TYR A 133 -12.94 6.48 -23.16
CA TYR A 133 -12.09 7.62 -22.77
C TYR A 133 -11.41 7.41 -21.40
N ALA A 134 -12.09 6.79 -20.43
CA ALA A 134 -11.55 6.50 -19.10
C ALA A 134 -10.48 5.39 -19.15
N GLU A 135 -10.76 4.25 -19.81
CA GLU A 135 -9.82 3.13 -19.95
C GLU A 135 -8.57 3.52 -20.76
N TRP A 136 -8.73 4.40 -21.75
CA TRP A 136 -7.62 4.97 -22.51
C TRP A 136 -6.76 5.90 -21.65
N ALA A 137 -7.40 6.78 -20.87
CA ALA A 137 -6.70 7.70 -19.98
C ALA A 137 -5.93 6.97 -18.87
N GLU A 138 -6.48 5.89 -18.31
CA GLU A 138 -5.80 4.98 -17.38
C GLU A 138 -4.52 4.39 -17.99
N ALA A 139 -4.62 3.83 -19.21
CA ALA A 139 -3.49 3.21 -19.91
C ALA A 139 -2.39 4.22 -20.26
N VAL A 140 -2.76 5.41 -20.72
CA VAL A 140 -1.82 6.49 -21.05
C VAL A 140 -1.17 7.06 -19.79
N TYR A 141 -1.94 7.25 -18.69
CA TYR A 141 -1.43 7.65 -17.39
C TYR A 141 -0.38 6.66 -16.86
N SER A 142 -0.68 5.37 -16.91
CA SER A 142 0.22 4.30 -16.44
C SER A 142 1.58 4.33 -17.15
N VAL A 143 1.59 4.46 -18.48
CA VAL A 143 2.84 4.58 -19.27
C VAL A 143 3.59 5.87 -18.91
N ASN A 144 2.89 7.00 -18.89
CA ASN A 144 3.53 8.30 -18.67
C ASN A 144 4.15 8.42 -17.28
N LYS A 145 3.41 8.00 -16.23
CA LYS A 145 3.92 7.99 -14.86
C LYS A 145 5.13 7.05 -14.74
N SER A 146 5.08 5.86 -15.34
CA SER A 146 6.21 4.93 -15.35
C SER A 146 7.44 5.46 -16.10
N ILE A 147 7.27 6.29 -17.13
CA ILE A 147 8.38 6.96 -17.84
C ILE A 147 8.94 8.12 -17.01
N ASP A 148 8.08 8.96 -16.42
CA ASP A 148 8.53 10.07 -15.57
C ASP A 148 9.27 9.56 -14.30
N ASP A 149 8.76 8.51 -13.64
CA ASP A 149 9.44 7.85 -12.51
C ASP A 149 10.83 7.29 -12.88
N GLN A 150 11.02 6.86 -14.13
CA GLN A 150 12.33 6.44 -14.63
C GLN A 150 13.25 7.60 -14.98
N ILE A 151 12.70 8.74 -15.41
CA ILE A 151 13.45 9.97 -15.69
C ILE A 151 13.95 10.55 -14.37
N ASP A 152 13.11 10.60 -13.34
CA ASP A 152 13.50 11.05 -12.00
C ASP A 152 14.53 10.11 -11.38
N ALA A 153 14.34 8.79 -11.47
CA ALA A 153 15.36 7.82 -11.05
C ALA A 153 16.67 7.94 -11.86
N ALA A 154 16.62 8.29 -13.15
CA ALA A 154 17.81 8.50 -13.97
C ALA A 154 18.52 9.83 -13.66
N LYS A 155 17.77 10.89 -13.37
CA LYS A 155 18.25 12.19 -12.86
C LYS A 155 18.98 12.01 -11.53
N GLU A 156 18.39 11.27 -10.59
CA GLU A 156 19.03 10.95 -9.31
C GLU A 156 20.34 10.18 -9.52
N ASN A 157 20.36 9.18 -10.42
CA ASN A 157 21.62 8.48 -10.76
C ASN A 157 22.67 9.40 -11.42
N ALA A 158 22.26 10.40 -12.21
CA ALA A 158 23.16 11.40 -12.79
C ALA A 158 23.78 12.29 -11.70
N TYR A 159 22.95 12.78 -10.78
CA TYR A 159 23.35 13.58 -9.64
C TYR A 159 24.31 12.83 -8.71
N GLN A 160 23.97 11.59 -8.32
CA GLN A 160 24.87 10.70 -7.57
C GLN A 160 26.20 10.48 -8.31
N THR A 161 26.19 10.39 -9.64
CA THR A 161 27.40 10.29 -10.47
C THR A 161 28.22 11.58 -10.53
N LYS A 162 27.65 12.75 -10.19
CA LYS A 162 28.40 13.99 -9.94
C LYS A 162 29.07 13.94 -8.56
N LEU A 163 28.31 13.64 -7.50
CA LEU A 163 28.85 13.48 -6.13
C LEU A 163 30.02 12.48 -6.08
N ASP A 164 29.86 11.35 -6.77
CA ASP A 164 30.86 10.27 -6.82
C ASP A 164 32.15 10.66 -7.57
N LYS A 165 32.13 11.73 -8.39
CA LYS A 165 33.35 12.32 -8.99
C LYS A 165 34.04 13.26 -8.02
N GLU A 166 33.29 14.08 -7.29
CA GLU A 166 33.85 14.98 -6.27
C GLU A 166 34.53 14.16 -5.16
N TRP A 167 33.89 13.08 -4.68
CA TRP A 167 34.45 12.13 -3.70
C TRP A 167 35.81 11.54 -4.10
N ARG A 168 36.10 11.47 -5.40
CA ARG A 168 37.34 10.92 -5.95
C ARG A 168 38.45 11.98 -6.11
N LYS A 169 38.12 13.28 -6.06
CA LYS A 169 39.11 14.39 -6.09
C LYS A 169 39.72 14.68 -4.73
N VAL A 170 38.98 14.38 -3.65
CA VAL A 170 39.38 14.63 -2.26
C VAL A 170 40.73 13.95 -1.95
N GLU A 171 41.62 14.65 -1.26
CA GLU A 171 42.94 14.14 -0.90
C GLU A 171 42.81 12.90 0.02
N LYS A 172 43.58 11.85 -0.26
CA LYS A 172 43.49 10.53 0.40
C LYS A 172 44.69 10.16 1.27
N ALA A 173 45.75 10.96 1.23
CA ALA A 173 46.93 10.80 2.08
C ALA A 173 46.79 11.66 3.35
N GLY A 174 47.38 11.23 4.47
CA GLY A 174 47.34 11.99 5.73
C GLY A 174 45.94 12.25 6.27
N VAL A 175 44.97 11.37 5.97
CA VAL A 175 43.61 11.45 6.52
C VAL A 175 43.64 10.93 7.95
N LYS A 176 43.10 11.74 8.87
CA LYS A 176 43.00 11.46 10.30
C LYS A 176 41.65 10.82 10.63
N GLU A 177 40.57 11.44 10.16
CA GLU A 177 39.18 11.06 10.44
C GLU A 177 38.21 11.72 9.43
N ILE A 178 36.94 11.34 9.50
CA ILE A 178 35.85 12.02 8.80
C ILE A 178 34.77 12.43 9.81
N GLU A 179 34.17 13.60 9.63
CA GLU A 179 33.17 14.17 10.54
C GLU A 179 31.93 14.65 9.78
N PHE A 180 30.74 14.53 10.37
CA PHE A 180 29.58 15.32 9.95
C PHE A 180 29.85 16.82 10.15
N THR A 181 29.37 17.65 9.22
CA THR A 181 29.38 19.11 9.38
C THR A 181 28.50 19.55 10.54
N LYS A 182 28.57 20.84 10.92
CA LYS A 182 27.64 21.40 11.90
C LYS A 182 26.18 21.27 11.42
N GLU A 183 25.90 21.72 10.20
CA GLU A 183 24.56 21.66 9.58
C GLU A 183 23.98 20.23 9.57
N THR A 184 24.80 19.21 9.31
CA THR A 184 24.34 17.82 9.28
C THR A 184 24.13 17.23 10.68
N LYS A 185 24.86 17.68 11.70
CA LYS A 185 24.58 17.33 13.10
C LYS A 185 23.28 17.96 13.61
N GLU A 186 22.92 19.14 13.09
CA GLU A 186 21.64 19.82 13.37
C GLU A 186 20.47 19.23 12.55
N TYR A 187 20.74 18.72 11.34
CA TYR A 187 19.74 18.06 10.51
C TYR A 187 19.41 16.62 10.94
N LEU A 188 20.41 15.88 11.46
CA LEU A 188 20.23 14.50 11.88
C LEU A 188 19.50 14.38 13.23
N LYS A 189 18.37 13.66 13.24
CA LYS A 189 17.58 13.40 14.45
C LYS A 189 18.04 12.12 15.16
N ASP A 190 17.93 12.07 16.49
CA ASP A 190 18.16 10.83 17.27
C ASP A 190 17.09 9.75 17.04
N ILE A 191 16.02 10.10 16.32
CA ILE A 191 14.74 9.40 16.30
C ILE A 191 14.04 9.66 14.94
N TYR A 192 13.64 8.63 14.16
CA TYR A 192 12.99 8.73 12.81
C TYR A 192 11.88 7.69 12.50
N TYR A 193 10.62 8.12 12.28
CA TYR A 193 9.42 7.26 12.27
C TYR A 193 9.29 6.50 10.92
N GLU A 194 8.42 5.51 10.84
CA GLU A 194 8.39 4.60 9.68
C GLU A 194 7.92 5.28 8.36
N ASN A 195 8.72 5.13 7.31
CA ASN A 195 8.63 5.81 6.01
C ASN A 195 8.96 7.32 6.02
N TYR A 196 9.58 7.85 7.08
CA TYR A 196 10.20 9.18 7.06
C TYR A 196 11.20 9.29 5.88
N GLU A 197 11.09 10.35 5.07
CA GLU A 197 12.02 10.68 3.98
C GLU A 197 13.03 11.74 4.44
N ILE A 198 14.35 11.44 4.36
CA ILE A 198 15.40 12.45 4.58
C ILE A 198 15.86 13.07 3.26
N ASP A 199 16.20 14.35 3.36
CA ASP A 199 16.87 15.12 2.33
C ASP A 199 18.37 14.83 2.41
N PHE A 200 18.86 14.00 1.49
CA PHE A 200 20.26 13.59 1.46
C PHE A 200 21.23 14.72 1.11
N ASP A 201 20.77 15.84 0.53
CA ASP A 201 21.64 17.00 0.23
C ASP A 201 22.00 17.81 1.48
N LYS A 202 21.24 17.62 2.56
CA LYS A 202 21.57 18.13 3.91
C LYS A 202 22.52 17.21 4.68
N ILE A 203 22.83 16.02 4.15
CA ILE A 203 23.91 15.19 4.67
C ILE A 203 25.22 15.63 4.02
N LYS A 204 26.12 16.15 4.85
CA LYS A 204 27.45 16.63 4.48
C LYS A 204 28.47 16.12 5.49
N VAL A 205 29.66 15.80 5.01
CA VAL A 205 30.81 15.46 5.84
C VAL A 205 32.04 16.22 5.36
N VAL A 206 33.03 16.35 6.25
CA VAL A 206 34.36 16.85 5.93
C VAL A 206 35.42 15.80 6.26
N VAL A 207 36.44 15.72 5.41
CA VAL A 207 37.64 14.92 5.66
C VAL A 207 38.63 15.77 6.45
N VAL A 208 39.11 15.23 7.56
CA VAL A 208 40.06 15.90 8.47
C VAL A 208 41.44 15.28 8.27
N TYR A 209 42.46 16.12 8.14
CA TYR A 209 43.83 15.72 7.82
C TYR A 209 44.77 15.91 9.00
N ASP A 210 45.81 15.07 9.11
CA ASP A 210 46.88 15.18 10.11
C ASP A 210 47.70 16.48 9.99
N GLU A 211 47.64 17.14 8.83
CA GLU A 211 48.24 18.45 8.59
C GLU A 211 47.61 19.52 9.49
N LEU A 212 48.44 20.19 10.30
CA LEU A 212 48.03 21.32 11.14
C LEU A 212 48.26 22.65 10.41
N ILE A 213 47.19 23.42 10.25
CA ILE A 213 47.20 24.78 9.71
C ILE A 213 47.00 25.80 10.84
N GLU A 214 47.46 27.03 10.65
CA GLU A 214 47.30 28.12 11.62
C GLU A 214 46.29 29.14 11.09
N LYS A 215 45.21 29.35 11.85
CA LYS A 215 44.05 30.15 11.48
C LYS A 215 43.55 30.90 12.71
N ASP A 216 43.35 32.21 12.58
CA ASP A 216 42.92 33.10 13.67
C ASP A 216 43.76 32.99 14.96
N GLY A 217 45.03 32.58 14.83
CA GLY A 217 45.98 32.37 15.94
C GLY A 217 45.88 31.00 16.63
N VAL A 218 45.02 30.10 16.15
CA VAL A 218 44.84 28.73 16.64
C VAL A 218 45.42 27.74 15.62
N LYS A 219 45.96 26.60 16.09
CA LYS A 219 46.36 25.49 15.23
C LYS A 219 45.24 24.46 15.16
N GLU A 220 44.65 24.29 13.99
CA GLU A 220 43.59 23.32 13.71
C GLU A 220 44.05 22.29 12.66
N ASN A 221 43.45 21.10 12.66
CA ASN A 221 43.61 20.15 11.57
C ASN A 221 43.00 20.75 10.29
N LYS A 222 43.72 20.67 9.17
CA LYS A 222 43.21 20.96 7.83
C LYS A 222 41.97 20.12 7.55
N ARG A 223 40.98 20.73 6.89
CA ARG A 223 39.71 20.10 6.51
C ARG A 223 39.51 20.21 4.99
N SER A 224 38.73 19.30 4.41
CA SER A 224 38.18 19.48 3.07
C SER A 224 37.14 20.60 3.05
N GLU A 225 36.69 20.99 1.85
CA GLU A 225 35.37 21.61 1.68
C GLU A 225 34.26 20.63 2.13
N ASP A 226 33.04 21.12 2.32
CA ASP A 226 31.87 20.29 2.65
C ASP A 226 31.51 19.35 1.48
N LEU A 227 31.31 18.07 1.77
CA LEU A 227 31.05 17.03 0.77
C LEU A 227 29.72 16.31 1.03
N ILE A 228 28.80 16.31 0.06
CA ILE A 228 27.56 15.51 0.11
C ILE A 228 27.89 14.06 -0.29
N PRO A 229 27.68 13.04 0.57
CA PRO A 229 28.12 11.67 0.29
C PRO A 229 27.36 11.01 -0.85
N SER A 230 28.12 10.55 -1.85
CA SER A 230 27.59 9.68 -2.90
C SER A 230 27.06 8.38 -2.30
N ARG A 231 26.03 7.80 -2.91
CA ARG A 231 25.37 6.58 -2.42
C ARG A 231 26.34 5.41 -2.18
N GLY A 232 27.41 5.31 -2.98
CA GLY A 232 28.46 4.28 -2.81
C GLY A 232 29.31 4.41 -1.56
N SER A 233 29.19 5.51 -0.80
CA SER A 233 29.94 5.78 0.43
C SER A 233 29.26 5.25 1.69
N TYR A 234 27.97 4.93 1.65
CA TYR A 234 27.22 4.43 2.81
C TYR A 234 27.48 2.93 3.05
N THR A 235 28.07 2.55 4.18
CA THR A 235 28.14 1.13 4.60
C THR A 235 26.87 0.65 5.30
N LYS A 236 26.10 1.59 5.86
CA LYS A 236 24.72 1.41 6.29
C LYS A 236 23.91 2.60 5.80
N GLU A 237 23.15 2.41 4.74
CA GLU A 237 22.19 3.41 4.27
C GLU A 237 21.20 3.75 5.38
N PHE A 238 20.76 5.01 5.43
CA PHE A 238 19.67 5.44 6.29
C PHE A 238 18.39 4.71 5.88
N THR A 239 17.61 4.21 6.85
CA THR A 239 16.39 3.44 6.57
C THR A 239 15.34 3.60 7.65
N THR A 240 14.15 3.97 7.19
CA THR A 240 12.94 4.18 7.99
C THR A 240 11.96 3.02 7.78
N LYS A 241 12.49 1.80 7.64
CA LYS A 241 11.70 0.56 7.44
C LYS A 241 12.16 -0.55 8.36
N PHE A 242 11.20 -1.26 8.95
CA PHE A 242 11.48 -2.42 9.78
C PHE A 242 11.96 -3.62 8.93
N GLY A 243 12.86 -4.40 9.50
CA GLY A 243 13.20 -5.72 8.98
C GLY A 243 12.20 -6.76 9.49
N ASP A 244 11.84 -7.73 8.66
CA ASP A 244 10.80 -8.74 8.93
C ASP A 244 11.22 -9.84 9.95
N GLN A 245 12.02 -9.47 10.95
CA GLN A 245 12.19 -10.16 12.26
C GLN A 245 12.27 -9.18 13.45
N GLU A 246 11.95 -7.89 13.26
CA GLU A 246 11.98 -6.86 14.30
C GLU A 246 10.56 -6.73 14.89
N SER A 247 10.38 -7.13 16.15
CA SER A 247 9.06 -7.34 16.78
C SER A 247 8.82 -6.42 17.98
N GLY A 248 9.18 -5.14 17.86
CA GLY A 248 8.99 -4.12 18.89
C GLY A 248 8.48 -2.81 18.30
N ASP A 249 8.05 -1.89 19.16
CA ASP A 249 7.60 -0.56 18.75
C ASP A 249 8.74 0.43 18.50
N GLU A 250 9.96 0.07 18.91
CA GLU A 250 11.22 0.79 18.71
C GLU A 250 12.42 -0.16 18.47
N VAL A 251 13.37 0.25 17.63
CA VAL A 251 14.58 -0.47 17.22
C VAL A 251 15.71 0.52 16.99
N LYS A 252 16.87 0.32 17.64
CA LYS A 252 18.07 1.09 17.33
C LYS A 252 18.66 0.70 15.96
N LYS A 253 18.98 1.72 15.15
CA LYS A 253 19.60 1.64 13.83
C LYS A 253 20.90 2.45 13.84
N THR A 254 21.77 2.22 12.86
CA THR A 254 22.98 3.01 12.65
C THR A 254 23.10 3.38 11.19
N PHE A 255 23.24 4.68 10.93
CA PHE A 255 23.62 5.25 9.64
C PHE A 255 25.15 5.36 9.60
N GLU A 256 25.79 4.95 8.51
CA GLU A 256 27.26 4.94 8.41
C GLU A 256 27.74 5.38 7.04
N ILE A 257 28.61 6.39 7.01
CA ILE A 257 29.36 6.86 5.83
C ILE A 257 30.81 6.45 5.99
N THR A 258 31.46 6.06 4.90
CA THR A 258 32.87 5.72 4.86
C THR A 258 33.67 6.52 3.84
N PHE A 259 34.94 6.73 4.15
CA PHE A 259 35.94 7.28 3.25
C PHE A 259 37.18 6.37 3.25
N ASN A 260 37.66 6.01 2.06
CA ASN A 260 38.84 5.16 1.91
C ASN A 260 40.05 6.02 1.54
N GLY A 261 41.06 6.01 2.41
CA GLY A 261 42.34 6.68 2.24
C GLY A 261 43.27 5.99 1.23
N LEU A 262 44.54 6.36 1.25
CA LEU A 262 45.57 5.75 0.39
C LEU A 262 46.16 4.48 1.04
N ALA A 263 46.40 3.44 0.24
CA ALA A 263 47.14 2.25 0.66
C ALA A 263 48.66 2.54 0.77
N GLU A 264 49.30 2.04 1.83
CA GLU A 264 50.75 2.10 2.01
C GLU A 264 51.41 0.75 1.70
N GLY A 265 52.00 0.63 0.50
CA GLY A 265 52.66 -0.61 0.07
C GLY A 265 51.69 -1.78 -0.05
N ASP A 266 52.02 -2.91 0.57
CA ASP A 266 51.19 -4.13 0.54
C ASP A 266 50.04 -4.13 1.58
N LYS A 267 49.79 -3.03 2.30
CA LYS A 267 48.67 -2.90 3.24
C LYS A 267 47.37 -2.55 2.51
N GLU A 268 46.24 -3.04 3.02
CA GLU A 268 44.93 -2.54 2.61
C GLU A 268 44.77 -1.05 2.95
N ALA A 269 43.97 -0.33 2.17
CA ALA A 269 43.71 1.09 2.40
C ALA A 269 42.90 1.30 3.70
N PRO A 270 43.24 2.30 4.53
CA PRO A 270 42.48 2.59 5.74
C PRO A 270 41.09 3.14 5.39
N THR A 271 40.06 2.54 5.97
CA THR A 271 38.68 3.02 5.92
C THR A 271 38.40 3.84 7.19
N PHE A 272 37.99 5.09 6.99
CA PHE A 272 37.50 5.98 8.03
C PHE A 272 35.97 5.99 7.99
N THR A 273 35.31 5.98 9.15
CA THR A 273 33.85 5.89 9.26
C THR A 273 33.32 7.00 10.15
N VAL A 274 32.25 7.67 9.73
CA VAL A 274 31.40 8.48 10.60
C VAL A 274 30.02 7.84 10.67
N SER A 275 29.43 7.83 11.85
CA SER A 275 28.17 7.15 12.11
C SER A 275 27.22 7.99 12.94
N HIS A 276 25.92 7.77 12.73
CA HIS A 276 24.85 8.29 13.56
C HIS A 276 24.00 7.13 14.06
N GLU A 277 23.84 7.01 15.38
CA GLU A 277 22.88 6.07 15.97
C GLU A 277 21.54 6.78 16.11
N TYR A 278 20.48 6.16 15.60
CA TYR A 278 19.12 6.67 15.73
C TYR A 278 18.19 5.54 16.14
N THR A 279 17.07 5.90 16.75
CA THR A 279 15.96 4.96 16.93
C THR A 279 15.02 5.06 15.73
N LEU A 280 14.55 3.91 15.26
CA LEU A 280 13.37 3.77 14.40
C LEU A 280 12.25 3.19 15.26
N LYS A 281 11.09 3.84 15.27
CA LYS A 281 9.83 3.37 15.82
C LYS A 281 8.83 3.21 14.69
N LYS A 282 7.76 2.47 14.97
CA LYS A 282 6.59 2.46 14.08
C LYS A 282 5.94 3.84 14.06
N ALA A 283 5.59 4.33 12.88
CA ALA A 283 4.61 5.40 12.74
C ALA A 283 3.29 5.01 13.45
N ARG A 284 2.44 5.97 13.77
CA ARG A 284 1.06 5.67 14.19
C ARG A 284 0.32 5.19 12.93
N VAL A 285 -0.31 4.02 12.99
CA VAL A 285 -0.98 3.46 11.81
C VAL A 285 -2.24 4.29 11.53
N THR A 286 -2.15 5.20 10.57
CA THR A 286 -3.35 5.72 9.90
C THR A 286 -4.02 4.55 9.19
N LYS A 287 -5.35 4.44 9.36
CA LYS A 287 -6.15 3.33 8.82
C LYS A 287 -5.83 3.12 7.33
N ASN A 288 -5.39 1.90 6.97
CA ASN A 288 -5.31 1.48 5.58
C ASN A 288 -6.68 1.70 4.93
N LYS A 289 -6.78 2.68 4.01
CA LYS A 289 -8.02 2.92 3.28
C LYS A 289 -8.39 1.65 2.51
N LYS A 290 -9.50 1.03 2.86
CA LYS A 290 -10.10 -0.06 2.07
C LYS A 290 -10.37 0.48 0.67
N ASP A 291 -10.02 -0.28 -0.36
CA ASP A 291 -10.12 0.20 -1.75
C ASP A 291 -11.58 0.57 -2.06
N GLU A 292 -11.82 1.85 -2.33
CA GLU A 292 -13.15 2.43 -2.59
C GLU A 292 -13.80 1.85 -3.86
N LEU A 293 -13.04 1.09 -4.67
CA LEU A 293 -13.50 0.36 -5.84
C LEU A 293 -13.58 -1.16 -5.66
N GLU A 294 -13.39 -1.71 -4.46
CA GLU A 294 -13.44 -3.17 -4.25
C GLU A 294 -14.81 -3.75 -4.69
N GLY A 295 -14.79 -4.55 -5.75
CA GLY A 295 -16.00 -5.17 -6.35
C GLY A 295 -16.77 -4.28 -7.32
N VAL A 296 -16.42 -2.99 -7.45
CA VAL A 296 -17.06 -2.03 -8.36
C VAL A 296 -16.49 -2.21 -9.78
N LEU A 297 -17.36 -2.45 -10.77
CA LEU A 297 -16.93 -2.77 -12.15
C LEU A 297 -17.09 -1.58 -13.11
N ASP A 298 -18.11 -0.75 -12.90
CA ASP A 298 -18.50 0.39 -13.73
C ASP A 298 -17.66 1.65 -13.50
N LYS A 299 -16.70 1.58 -12.57
CA LYS A 299 -15.74 2.65 -12.25
C LYS A 299 -14.29 2.17 -12.42
N LEU A 300 -13.37 3.12 -12.39
CA LEU A 300 -11.92 2.91 -12.31
C LEU A 300 -11.24 4.12 -11.66
N LYS A 301 -10.01 3.96 -11.16
CA LYS A 301 -9.23 5.02 -10.50
C LYS A 301 -8.08 5.44 -11.41
N ILE A 302 -8.00 6.73 -11.74
CA ILE A 302 -6.88 7.32 -12.48
C ILE A 302 -6.15 8.26 -11.52
N ASN A 303 -4.89 7.95 -11.22
CA ASN A 303 -4.17 8.55 -10.10
C ASN A 303 -4.95 8.41 -8.77
N ASP A 304 -5.42 9.52 -8.19
CA ASP A 304 -6.30 9.56 -7.01
C ASP A 304 -7.76 9.95 -7.32
N ILE A 305 -8.12 10.00 -8.61
CA ILE A 305 -9.43 10.44 -9.09
C ILE A 305 -10.27 9.21 -9.48
N ILE A 306 -11.46 9.07 -8.89
CA ILE A 306 -12.42 8.01 -9.25
C ILE A 306 -13.32 8.49 -10.39
N VAL A 307 -13.35 7.73 -11.49
CA VAL A 307 -14.15 8.01 -12.69
C VAL A 307 -15.07 6.85 -13.03
N GLY A 308 -16.16 7.13 -13.75
CA GLY A 308 -16.98 6.11 -14.39
C GLY A 308 -16.24 5.57 -15.62
N ARG A 309 -16.28 4.24 -15.81
CA ARG A 309 -15.70 3.54 -16.98
C ARG A 309 -16.28 4.05 -18.31
N TYR A 310 -17.50 4.58 -18.28
CA TYR A 310 -18.23 5.13 -19.43
C TYR A 310 -18.36 6.67 -19.39
N ASP A 311 -17.60 7.37 -18.54
CA ASP A 311 -17.60 8.84 -18.50
C ASP A 311 -17.21 9.42 -19.87
N SER A 312 -17.95 10.43 -20.31
CA SER A 312 -17.59 11.23 -21.49
C SER A 312 -16.33 12.05 -21.23
N LYS A 313 -15.70 12.51 -22.32
CA LYS A 313 -14.49 13.35 -22.26
C LYS A 313 -14.71 14.64 -21.45
N GLU A 314 -15.93 15.18 -21.55
CA GLU A 314 -16.40 16.34 -20.82
C GLU A 314 -16.50 16.04 -19.31
N GLN A 315 -17.09 14.90 -18.92
CA GLN A 315 -17.19 14.47 -17.52
C GLN A 315 -15.83 14.11 -16.89
N LEU A 316 -14.87 13.60 -17.68
CA LEU A 316 -13.50 13.40 -17.22
C LEU A 316 -12.79 14.73 -16.97
N LYS A 317 -13.01 15.73 -17.83
CA LYS A 317 -12.47 17.08 -17.67
C LYS A 317 -13.06 17.82 -16.47
N GLU A 318 -14.34 17.61 -16.15
CA GLU A 318 -14.97 18.08 -14.91
C GLU A 318 -14.34 17.48 -13.63
N LYS A 319 -13.60 16.37 -13.76
CA LYS A 319 -12.86 15.68 -12.69
C LYS A 319 -11.34 15.91 -12.76
N ASP A 320 -10.89 16.99 -13.39
CA ASP A 320 -9.48 17.35 -13.58
C ASP A 320 -8.65 16.38 -14.47
N ILE A 321 -9.31 15.61 -15.35
CA ILE A 321 -8.65 14.73 -16.34
C ILE A 321 -8.91 15.27 -17.75
N ASP A 322 -8.17 16.32 -18.13
CA ASP A 322 -8.31 16.97 -19.43
C ASP A 322 -7.43 16.34 -20.51
N LEU A 323 -8.01 15.43 -21.31
CA LEU A 323 -7.31 14.74 -22.39
C LEU A 323 -6.88 15.67 -23.55
N ASP A 324 -7.43 16.89 -23.65
CA ASP A 324 -7.03 17.91 -24.64
C ASP A 324 -6.16 19.03 -24.05
N GLY A 325 -6.15 19.21 -22.73
CA GLY A 325 -5.59 20.37 -22.02
C GLY A 325 -4.12 20.64 -22.29
N THR A 326 -3.75 21.88 -22.60
CA THR A 326 -2.37 22.29 -22.95
C THR A 326 -1.48 22.61 -21.75
N ASP A 327 -1.98 22.41 -20.53
CA ASP A 327 -1.23 22.57 -19.28
C ASP A 327 -0.23 21.41 -19.10
N GLU A 328 0.94 21.69 -18.52
CA GLU A 328 1.95 20.68 -18.21
C GLU A 328 1.40 19.60 -17.26
N LYS A 329 0.53 19.97 -16.30
CA LYS A 329 -0.05 18.98 -15.37
C LYS A 329 -0.88 17.90 -16.06
N TYR A 330 -1.43 18.17 -17.25
CA TYR A 330 -2.21 17.20 -18.02
C TYR A 330 -1.36 16.36 -19.00
N ARG A 331 -0.02 16.56 -19.09
CA ARG A 331 0.83 15.74 -19.99
C ARG A 331 0.71 14.25 -19.74
N VAL A 332 0.43 13.87 -18.48
CA VAL A 332 0.28 12.48 -18.05
C VAL A 332 -0.93 11.79 -18.68
N TYR A 333 -1.91 12.52 -19.20
CA TYR A 333 -3.08 11.96 -19.89
C TYR A 333 -2.97 11.98 -21.43
N LYS A 334 -1.76 12.16 -21.98
CA LYS A 334 -1.53 12.32 -23.42
C LYS A 334 -0.46 11.40 -23.99
N ILE A 335 -0.58 11.09 -25.28
CA ILE A 335 0.47 10.42 -26.06
C ILE A 335 1.64 11.39 -26.22
N ARG A 336 2.81 11.00 -25.71
CA ARG A 336 4.05 11.78 -25.68
C ARG A 336 5.07 11.28 -26.70
N ASP A 337 5.92 12.20 -27.14
CA ASP A 337 7.10 11.92 -27.97
C ASP A 337 8.35 12.28 -27.16
N LEU A 338 8.90 11.28 -26.46
CA LEU A 338 10.01 11.50 -25.54
C LEU A 338 11.29 11.94 -26.26
N GLU A 339 11.47 11.59 -27.55
CA GLU A 339 12.62 12.06 -28.32
C GLU A 339 12.52 13.55 -28.60
N LYS A 340 11.33 14.01 -29.00
CA LYS A 340 11.06 15.44 -29.23
C LYS A 340 11.09 16.23 -27.92
N GLU A 341 10.52 15.70 -26.84
CA GLU A 341 10.61 16.32 -25.50
C GLU A 341 12.08 16.46 -25.06
N ALA A 342 12.91 15.43 -25.24
CA ALA A 342 14.34 15.50 -24.95
C ALA A 342 15.09 16.50 -25.84
N GLU A 343 14.71 16.68 -27.11
CA GLU A 343 15.31 17.68 -28.01
C GLU A 343 14.87 19.12 -27.65
N GLU A 344 13.65 19.31 -27.19
CA GLU A 344 13.14 20.60 -26.73
C GLU A 344 13.74 20.98 -25.36
N LEU A 345 13.77 20.05 -24.40
CA LEU A 345 14.36 20.23 -23.07
C LEU A 345 15.83 20.69 -23.14
N ARG A 346 16.62 20.10 -24.05
CA ARG A 346 18.03 20.49 -24.30
C ARG A 346 18.23 21.92 -24.81
N LYS A 347 17.16 22.59 -25.25
CA LYS A 347 17.18 23.98 -25.74
C LYS A 347 16.62 24.97 -24.72
N THR A 348 15.80 24.51 -23.77
CA THR A 348 15.02 25.34 -22.85
C THR A 348 15.44 25.23 -21.39
N SER A 349 15.85 24.04 -20.94
CA SER A 349 16.22 23.78 -19.54
C SER A 349 17.68 24.12 -19.23
N LYS A 350 17.94 24.34 -17.94
CA LYS A 350 19.29 24.44 -17.34
C LYS A 350 19.57 23.34 -16.32
N ASP A 351 18.59 22.48 -16.04
CA ASP A 351 18.75 21.32 -15.16
C ASP A 351 19.48 20.22 -15.94
N GLU A 352 20.81 20.17 -15.76
CA GLU A 352 21.68 19.19 -16.42
C GLU A 352 21.31 17.74 -16.08
N ASP A 353 20.87 17.48 -14.85
CA ASP A 353 20.61 16.14 -14.37
C ASP A 353 19.24 15.64 -14.86
N LEU A 354 18.26 16.53 -15.03
CA LEU A 354 17.03 16.24 -15.79
C LEU A 354 17.31 16.00 -17.28
N ILE A 355 18.19 16.81 -17.90
CA ILE A 355 18.61 16.61 -19.30
C ILE A 355 19.32 15.25 -19.47
N GLU A 356 20.15 14.86 -18.49
CA GLU A 356 20.80 13.55 -18.44
C GLU A 356 19.79 12.42 -18.17
N GLY A 357 18.80 12.63 -17.31
CA GLY A 357 17.70 11.69 -17.07
C GLY A 357 16.92 11.38 -18.35
N TYR A 358 16.46 12.41 -19.07
CA TYR A 358 15.83 12.26 -20.39
C TYR A 358 16.76 11.59 -21.40
N ARG A 359 18.06 11.92 -21.42
CA ARG A 359 19.04 11.25 -22.30
C ARG A 359 19.14 9.75 -21.99
N VAL A 360 19.30 9.39 -20.72
CA VAL A 360 19.49 8.01 -20.26
C VAL A 360 18.25 7.16 -20.52
N VAL A 361 17.03 7.67 -20.27
CA VAL A 361 15.80 6.94 -20.58
C VAL A 361 15.63 6.78 -22.10
N THR A 362 15.81 7.84 -22.88
CA THR A 362 15.75 7.78 -24.36
C THR A 362 16.78 6.80 -24.94
N GLU A 363 18.00 6.78 -24.42
CA GLU A 363 19.04 5.83 -24.86
C GLU A 363 18.77 4.39 -24.40
N ARG A 364 18.18 4.17 -23.22
CA ARG A 364 17.73 2.85 -22.78
C ARG A 364 16.62 2.31 -23.68
N MET A 365 15.65 3.14 -24.05
CA MET A 365 14.59 2.77 -25.01
C MET A 365 15.18 2.38 -26.36
N LYS A 366 16.08 3.22 -26.91
CA LYS A 366 16.79 2.95 -28.18
C LYS A 366 17.67 1.70 -28.14
N ALA A 367 18.39 1.47 -27.04
CA ALA A 367 19.18 0.25 -26.82
C ALA A 367 18.30 -1.01 -26.65
N SER A 368 17.08 -0.84 -26.14
CA SER A 368 16.05 -1.89 -26.09
C SER A 368 15.32 -2.08 -27.43
N TYR A 369 15.56 -1.21 -28.41
CA TYR A 369 14.84 -1.13 -29.69
C TYR A 369 13.32 -0.88 -29.52
N LYS A 370 12.94 -0.12 -28.50
CA LYS A 370 11.56 0.26 -28.16
C LYS A 370 11.41 1.78 -28.27
N ASP A 371 10.19 2.22 -28.53
CA ASP A 371 9.77 3.61 -28.66
C ASP A 371 8.47 3.84 -27.86
N MET A 372 7.99 5.08 -27.76
CA MET A 372 6.76 5.37 -27.02
C MET A 372 5.53 4.64 -27.59
N GLU A 373 5.48 4.43 -28.92
CA GLU A 373 4.40 3.68 -29.58
C GLU A 373 4.33 2.23 -29.07
N TYR A 374 5.47 1.57 -28.90
CA TYR A 374 5.55 0.23 -28.30
C TYR A 374 5.01 0.19 -26.85
N TYR A 375 5.32 1.18 -26.02
CA TYR A 375 4.84 1.20 -24.63
C TYR A 375 3.33 1.46 -24.55
N TYR A 376 2.81 2.43 -25.31
CA TYR A 376 1.36 2.67 -25.39
C TYR A 376 0.61 1.48 -25.99
N TYR A 377 1.10 0.88 -27.08
CA TYR A 377 0.52 -0.34 -27.65
C TYR A 377 0.45 -1.48 -26.61
N SER A 378 1.53 -1.68 -25.84
CA SER A 378 1.58 -2.70 -24.78
C SER A 378 0.58 -2.41 -23.64
N ALA A 379 0.42 -1.14 -23.26
CA ALA A 379 -0.60 -0.73 -22.29
C ALA A 379 -2.02 -0.89 -22.83
N PHE A 380 -2.25 -0.62 -24.12
CA PHE A 380 -3.54 -0.84 -24.77
C PHE A 380 -3.86 -2.34 -24.95
N GLU A 381 -2.89 -3.23 -25.18
CA GLU A 381 -3.12 -4.69 -25.11
C GLU A 381 -3.66 -5.10 -23.73
N MET A 382 -3.08 -4.56 -22.66
CA MET A 382 -3.54 -4.81 -21.29
C MET A 382 -4.91 -4.19 -21.01
N ALA A 383 -5.14 -2.94 -21.41
CA ALA A 383 -6.42 -2.25 -21.22
C ALA A 383 -7.56 -2.93 -21.98
N VAL A 384 -7.35 -3.36 -23.24
CA VAL A 384 -8.35 -4.10 -24.03
C VAL A 384 -8.66 -5.46 -23.40
N SER A 385 -7.65 -6.14 -22.84
CA SER A 385 -7.84 -7.39 -22.09
C SER A 385 -8.67 -7.17 -20.81
N ASN A 386 -8.36 -6.11 -20.06
CA ASN A 386 -9.07 -5.74 -18.83
C ASN A 386 -10.51 -5.29 -19.11
N ALA A 387 -10.73 -4.52 -20.18
CA ALA A 387 -12.05 -4.12 -20.65
C ALA A 387 -12.90 -5.34 -21.02
N LEU A 388 -12.40 -6.25 -21.88
CA LEU A 388 -13.11 -7.49 -22.22
C LEU A 388 -13.49 -8.30 -20.98
N LYS A 389 -12.55 -8.46 -20.05
CA LYS A 389 -12.77 -9.16 -18.79
C LYS A 389 -13.85 -8.48 -17.94
N ASN A 390 -13.84 -7.14 -17.84
CA ASN A 390 -14.80 -6.37 -17.08
C ASN A 390 -16.22 -6.41 -17.69
N GLU A 391 -16.36 -6.28 -19.02
CA GLU A 391 -17.65 -6.42 -19.70
C GLU A 391 -18.25 -7.83 -19.52
N ILE A 392 -17.42 -8.89 -19.65
CA ILE A 392 -17.85 -10.27 -19.38
C ILE A 392 -18.24 -10.43 -17.90
N TYR A 393 -17.53 -9.80 -16.98
CA TYR A 393 -17.85 -9.82 -15.55
C TYR A 393 -19.20 -9.12 -15.26
N GLN A 394 -19.46 -7.96 -15.87
CA GLN A 394 -20.76 -7.27 -15.77
C GLN A 394 -21.89 -8.11 -16.38
N GLN A 395 -21.72 -8.64 -17.60
CA GLN A 395 -22.70 -9.53 -18.23
C GLN A 395 -23.00 -10.77 -17.38
N ALA A 396 -21.97 -11.39 -16.81
CA ALA A 396 -22.12 -12.58 -15.97
C ALA A 396 -22.96 -12.30 -14.72
N LEU A 397 -22.64 -11.23 -13.97
CA LEU A 397 -23.42 -10.85 -12.79
C LEU A 397 -24.85 -10.43 -13.15
N ASN A 398 -25.02 -9.66 -14.23
CA ASN A 398 -26.35 -9.25 -14.71
C ASN A 398 -27.19 -10.41 -15.29
N SER A 399 -26.59 -11.58 -15.55
CA SER A 399 -27.30 -12.77 -16.04
C SER A 399 -27.82 -13.70 -14.93
N VAL A 400 -27.39 -13.49 -13.68
CA VAL A 400 -27.82 -14.28 -12.51
C VAL A 400 -28.90 -13.49 -11.77
N SER A 401 -30.04 -14.11 -11.49
CA SER A 401 -31.09 -13.47 -10.69
C SER A 401 -30.66 -13.36 -9.22
N ALA A 402 -31.19 -12.36 -8.50
CA ALA A 402 -30.90 -12.21 -7.07
C ALA A 402 -31.32 -13.46 -6.27
N GLU A 403 -32.44 -14.10 -6.65
CA GLU A 403 -32.90 -15.34 -6.03
C GLU A 403 -31.92 -16.50 -6.27
N ASP A 404 -31.39 -16.64 -7.48
CA ASP A 404 -30.48 -17.74 -7.81
C ASP A 404 -29.11 -17.55 -7.17
N LEU A 405 -28.64 -16.30 -7.07
CA LEU A 405 -27.44 -15.97 -6.29
C LEU A 405 -27.61 -16.33 -4.81
N GLU A 406 -28.75 -16.01 -4.17
CA GLU A 406 -28.99 -16.37 -2.77
C GLU A 406 -29.01 -17.90 -2.58
N LYS A 407 -29.66 -18.66 -3.47
CA LYS A 407 -29.63 -20.14 -3.47
C LYS A 407 -28.20 -20.69 -3.55
N GLU A 408 -27.34 -20.10 -4.37
CA GLU A 408 -25.92 -20.49 -4.48
C GLU A 408 -25.11 -20.12 -3.23
N VAL A 409 -25.36 -18.96 -2.62
CA VAL A 409 -24.71 -18.53 -1.36
C VAL A 409 -25.10 -19.46 -0.21
N VAL A 410 -26.38 -19.81 -0.07
CA VAL A 410 -26.84 -20.79 0.95
C VAL A 410 -26.19 -22.16 0.74
N THR A 411 -26.09 -22.62 -0.51
CA THR A 411 -25.41 -23.88 -0.84
C THR A 411 -23.94 -23.84 -0.43
N GLN A 412 -23.26 -22.71 -0.65
CA GLN A 412 -21.87 -22.51 -0.28
C GLN A 412 -21.68 -22.40 1.25
N LEU A 413 -22.57 -21.70 1.97
CA LEU A 413 -22.57 -21.62 3.44
C LEU A 413 -22.74 -22.99 4.09
N LYS A 414 -23.71 -23.80 3.62
CA LYS A 414 -23.92 -25.17 4.09
C LYS A 414 -22.69 -26.06 3.88
N TYR A 415 -22.03 -25.93 2.73
CA TYR A 415 -20.77 -26.65 2.45
C TYR A 415 -19.62 -26.19 3.36
N LEU A 416 -19.50 -24.89 3.64
CA LEU A 416 -18.46 -24.34 4.51
C LEU A 416 -18.67 -24.77 5.97
N LEU A 417 -19.90 -24.70 6.48
CA LEU A 417 -20.30 -25.18 7.81
C LEU A 417 -19.91 -26.64 8.02
N GLU A 418 -20.34 -27.56 7.14
CA GLU A 418 -20.04 -29.00 7.28
C GLU A 418 -18.54 -29.29 7.10
N LYS A 419 -17.85 -28.59 6.20
CA LYS A 419 -16.40 -28.71 6.03
C LYS A 419 -15.62 -28.23 7.26
N ASP A 420 -16.08 -27.17 7.90
CA ASP A 420 -15.46 -26.62 9.10
C ASP A 420 -15.73 -27.53 10.31
N LYS A 421 -16.98 -28.00 10.47
CA LYS A 421 -17.38 -29.04 11.43
C LYS A 421 -16.46 -30.25 11.41
N VAL A 422 -16.15 -30.79 10.22
CA VAL A 422 -15.27 -31.97 10.04
C VAL A 422 -13.81 -31.74 10.53
N LYS A 423 -13.36 -30.49 10.74
CA LYS A 423 -12.06 -30.22 11.38
C LYS A 423 -12.07 -30.58 12.87
N TYR A 424 -13.21 -30.43 13.54
CA TYR A 424 -13.37 -30.58 14.98
C TYR A 424 -13.82 -32.01 15.31
N GLY A 425 -13.24 -32.59 16.34
CA GLY A 425 -13.49 -33.98 16.74
C GLY A 425 -14.63 -34.12 17.75
N THR A 426 -14.65 -35.24 18.47
CA THR A 426 -15.54 -35.47 19.62
C THR A 426 -14.86 -35.17 20.97
N ASP A 427 -13.74 -34.44 20.95
CA ASP A 427 -12.91 -34.13 22.12
C ASP A 427 -13.09 -32.63 22.44
N ALA A 428 -13.86 -32.33 23.48
CA ALA A 428 -14.31 -30.97 23.77
C ALA A 428 -13.14 -30.03 24.15
N GLU A 429 -12.20 -30.47 24.98
CA GLU A 429 -11.04 -29.67 25.37
C GLU A 429 -10.07 -29.44 24.21
N LYS A 430 -9.84 -30.48 23.39
CA LYS A 430 -9.03 -30.30 22.17
C LYS A 430 -9.72 -29.37 21.16
N ASN A 431 -11.03 -29.52 20.96
CA ASN A 431 -11.81 -28.65 20.08
C ASN A 431 -11.76 -27.19 20.54
N LYS A 432 -11.82 -26.93 21.85
CA LYS A 432 -11.75 -25.60 22.45
C LYS A 432 -10.45 -24.88 22.10
N GLU A 433 -9.31 -25.54 22.28
CA GLU A 433 -8.01 -24.95 21.96
C GLU A 433 -7.75 -24.87 20.45
N ASP A 434 -8.14 -25.88 19.65
CA ASP A 434 -8.05 -25.82 18.19
C ASP A 434 -8.93 -24.69 17.60
N PHE A 435 -10.13 -24.48 18.15
CA PHE A 435 -11.06 -23.42 17.73
C PHE A 435 -10.57 -22.03 18.13
N LYS A 436 -10.21 -21.81 19.41
CA LYS A 436 -9.57 -20.55 19.87
C LYS A 436 -8.41 -20.16 18.97
N LYS A 437 -7.55 -21.13 18.65
CA LYS A 437 -6.43 -20.93 17.74
C LYS A 437 -6.90 -20.55 16.33
N ALA A 438 -7.86 -21.27 15.76
CA ALA A 438 -8.36 -21.00 14.41
C ALA A 438 -8.96 -19.59 14.26
N ILE A 439 -9.76 -19.13 15.23
CA ILE A 439 -10.32 -17.77 15.20
C ILE A 439 -9.23 -16.70 15.43
N THR A 440 -8.27 -16.94 16.34
CA THR A 440 -7.11 -16.06 16.54
C THR A 440 -6.23 -15.95 15.29
N GLU A 441 -6.06 -17.04 14.52
CA GLU A 441 -5.27 -17.06 13.28
C GLU A 441 -6.01 -16.43 12.09
N ASN A 442 -7.31 -16.75 11.88
CA ASN A 442 -8.14 -16.12 10.85
C ASN A 442 -9.66 -16.36 11.05
N VAL A 443 -10.30 -15.52 11.87
CA VAL A 443 -11.75 -15.54 12.14
C VAL A 443 -12.62 -15.54 10.88
N LYS A 444 -12.21 -14.89 9.77
CA LYS A 444 -12.97 -14.86 8.51
C LYS A 444 -13.14 -16.23 7.83
N THR A 445 -12.48 -17.27 8.34
CA THR A 445 -12.53 -18.64 7.82
C THR A 445 -13.19 -19.65 8.77
N ALA A 446 -13.75 -19.17 9.88
CA ALA A 446 -14.60 -19.94 10.77
C ALA A 446 -16.06 -19.87 10.30
N TYR A 447 -16.68 -21.04 10.12
CA TYR A 447 -18.08 -21.20 9.71
C TYR A 447 -18.83 -22.21 10.58
N TYR A 448 -18.18 -22.82 11.58
CA TYR A 448 -18.77 -23.75 12.52
C TYR A 448 -18.34 -23.46 13.95
N TYR A 449 -19.31 -23.59 14.86
CA TYR A 449 -19.13 -23.49 16.30
C TYR A 449 -19.16 -24.89 16.96
N PRO A 450 -18.05 -25.37 17.55
CA PRO A 450 -18.05 -26.60 18.33
C PRO A 450 -18.74 -26.42 19.68
N ALA A 451 -19.49 -27.42 20.13
CA ALA A 451 -20.10 -27.43 21.47
C ALA A 451 -19.03 -27.36 22.58
N MET A 452 -19.13 -26.36 23.45
CA MET A 452 -18.23 -26.08 24.59
C MET A 452 -19.04 -25.52 25.77
N ASP A 453 -18.46 -25.59 26.98
CA ASP A 453 -19.13 -25.19 28.23
C ASP A 453 -19.42 -23.68 28.37
N ASP A 454 -18.54 -22.80 27.89
CA ASP A 454 -18.82 -21.36 27.78
C ASP A 454 -17.96 -20.71 26.68
N THR A 455 -18.58 -19.79 25.94
CA THR A 455 -17.96 -18.92 24.94
C THR A 455 -18.49 -17.49 24.94
N ASN A 456 -19.34 -17.11 25.91
CA ASN A 456 -19.67 -15.71 26.26
C ASN A 456 -18.47 -14.96 26.88
N GLU A 457 -17.27 -15.45 26.58
CA GLU A 457 -15.98 -15.07 27.09
C GLU A 457 -14.99 -14.72 25.98
N ASN A 458 -15.34 -14.94 24.70
CA ASN A 458 -14.45 -14.72 23.55
C ASN A 458 -15.05 -13.66 22.62
N PHE A 459 -14.33 -12.58 22.34
CA PHE A 459 -14.80 -11.47 21.51
C PHE A 459 -13.63 -10.69 20.89
N TYR A 460 -13.91 -9.91 19.86
CA TYR A 460 -13.02 -8.87 19.36
C TYR A 460 -13.48 -7.49 19.85
N VAL A 461 -12.56 -6.69 20.37
CA VAL A 461 -12.83 -5.34 20.88
C VAL A 461 -11.86 -4.29 20.36
N TYR A 462 -12.40 -3.12 20.05
CA TYR A 462 -11.65 -1.87 20.01
C TYR A 462 -11.68 -1.21 21.41
N ASN A 463 -10.56 -0.60 21.79
CA ASN A 463 -10.31 -0.01 23.11
C ASN A 463 -9.74 1.39 22.94
N LEU A 464 -10.41 2.40 23.50
CA LEU A 464 -9.97 3.79 23.59
C LEU A 464 -9.63 4.09 25.05
N LEU A 465 -8.34 4.21 25.36
CA LEU A 465 -7.81 4.50 26.68
C LEU A 465 -7.44 5.98 26.82
N PHE A 466 -8.05 6.65 27.79
CA PHE A 466 -7.62 7.93 28.35
C PHE A 466 -6.84 7.67 29.64
N LYS A 467 -5.55 7.98 29.67
CA LYS A 467 -4.72 7.72 30.85
C LYS A 467 -4.99 8.70 31.99
N PHE A 468 -4.80 8.24 33.22
CA PHE A 468 -4.79 9.08 34.41
C PHE A 468 -3.45 9.83 34.54
N SER A 469 -3.38 10.84 35.42
CA SER A 469 -2.10 11.47 35.75
C SER A 469 -1.21 10.50 36.54
N PRO A 470 0.13 10.66 36.53
CA PRO A 470 1.02 9.78 37.30
C PRO A 470 0.76 9.79 38.82
N ASP A 471 0.24 10.90 39.36
CA ASP A 471 -0.17 10.98 40.77
C ASP A 471 -1.50 10.26 41.03
N ASP A 472 -2.46 10.31 40.10
CA ASP A 472 -3.70 9.54 40.15
C ASP A 472 -3.44 8.04 39.99
N GLU A 473 -2.63 7.61 39.00
CA GLU A 473 -2.23 6.20 38.80
C GLU A 473 -1.60 5.62 40.08
N LYS A 474 -0.71 6.39 40.70
CA LYS A 474 -0.03 6.03 41.95
C LYS A 474 -1.00 5.97 43.13
N PHE A 475 -1.85 6.98 43.31
CA PHE A 475 -2.85 7.00 44.38
C PHE A 475 -3.82 5.82 44.24
N LEU A 476 -4.35 5.57 43.04
CA LEU A 476 -5.22 4.43 42.73
C LEU A 476 -4.56 3.08 43.02
N SER A 477 -3.25 2.98 42.78
CA SER A 477 -2.44 1.79 43.10
C SER A 477 -2.26 1.59 44.61
N ASP A 478 -2.09 2.68 45.38
CA ASP A 478 -1.91 2.63 46.84
C ASP A 478 -3.23 2.32 47.59
N ILE A 479 -4.41 2.67 47.03
CA ILE A 479 -5.73 2.48 47.69
C ILE A 479 -6.48 1.20 47.29
N ALA A 480 -5.81 0.20 46.72
CA ALA A 480 -6.36 -0.95 45.99
C ALA A 480 -7.30 -1.95 46.75
N GLY A 481 -7.83 -1.60 47.93
CA GLY A 481 -8.60 -2.49 48.81
C GLY A 481 -10.10 -2.17 49.02
N ASP A 482 -10.55 -0.93 48.81
CA ASP A 482 -11.94 -0.52 49.05
C ASP A 482 -12.60 -0.06 47.74
N LYS A 483 -13.59 -0.82 47.27
CA LYS A 483 -14.25 -0.59 45.97
C LYS A 483 -15.12 0.66 45.93
N ASP A 484 -15.77 1.02 47.03
CA ASP A 484 -16.68 2.18 47.04
C ASP A 484 -15.86 3.48 47.08
N VAL A 485 -14.74 3.47 47.80
CA VAL A 485 -13.75 4.57 47.79
C VAL A 485 -13.07 4.69 46.42
N LEU A 486 -12.64 3.58 45.83
CA LEU A 486 -12.05 3.57 44.48
C LEU A 486 -12.99 4.11 43.42
N ASN A 487 -14.25 3.66 43.40
CA ASN A 487 -15.22 4.10 42.40
C ASN A 487 -15.63 5.57 42.60
N GLY A 488 -15.79 6.01 43.86
CA GLY A 488 -16.02 7.42 44.17
C GLY A 488 -14.86 8.34 43.74
N TYR A 489 -13.62 7.87 43.86
CA TYR A 489 -12.45 8.61 43.38
C TYR A 489 -12.35 8.60 41.85
N ARG A 490 -12.64 7.47 41.18
CA ARG A 490 -12.62 7.34 39.71
C ARG A 490 -13.60 8.29 39.01
N GLU A 491 -14.85 8.37 39.47
CA GLU A 491 -15.83 9.33 38.93
C GLU A 491 -15.42 10.79 39.23
N TYR A 492 -14.77 11.06 40.37
CA TYR A 492 -14.23 12.38 40.71
C TYR A 492 -13.02 12.77 39.85
N ILE A 493 -12.14 11.83 39.49
CA ILE A 493 -11.06 12.05 38.52
C ILE A 493 -11.67 12.31 37.14
N LYS A 494 -12.60 11.47 36.67
CA LYS A 494 -13.22 11.56 35.33
C LYS A 494 -13.76 12.95 35.00
N GLY A 495 -14.49 13.59 35.92
CA GLY A 495 -14.99 14.97 35.75
C GLY A 495 -13.91 16.07 35.75
N LYS A 496 -12.64 15.67 35.83
CA LYS A 496 -11.43 16.49 35.81
C LYS A 496 -10.37 15.99 34.82
N THR A 497 -10.48 14.76 34.31
CA THR A 497 -9.55 14.24 33.31
C THR A 497 -9.69 15.06 32.03
N VAL A 498 -8.57 15.64 31.62
CA VAL A 498 -8.43 16.32 30.34
C VAL A 498 -7.66 15.42 29.37
N THR A 499 -7.93 15.61 28.10
CA THR A 499 -7.32 14.93 26.98
C THR A 499 -7.18 15.92 25.83
N PHE A 500 -6.52 15.48 24.77
CA PHE A 500 -6.10 16.33 23.69
C PHE A 500 -6.30 15.58 22.38
N ALA A 501 -6.99 16.20 21.43
CA ALA A 501 -7.11 15.68 20.08
C ALA A 501 -5.70 15.53 19.48
N SER A 502 -5.27 14.28 19.28
CA SER A 502 -4.07 14.00 18.51
C SER A 502 -4.34 14.21 17.02
N ASN A 503 -3.36 14.82 16.37
CA ASN A 503 -3.42 15.10 14.94
C ASN A 503 -3.56 13.75 14.19
N PRO A 504 -4.52 13.59 13.26
CA PRO A 504 -4.73 12.32 12.57
C PRO A 504 -3.56 11.94 11.65
N ASN A 505 -2.72 12.92 11.29
CA ASN A 505 -1.44 12.72 10.62
C ASN A 505 -0.26 12.87 11.60
N TYR A 506 -0.46 12.76 12.92
CA TYR A 506 0.64 12.69 13.89
C TYR A 506 1.37 11.38 13.66
N ASP A 507 2.41 11.48 12.85
CA ASP A 507 3.41 10.45 12.79
C ASP A 507 4.06 10.36 14.17
N LYS A 508 4.02 9.18 14.78
CA LYS A 508 4.21 9.04 16.24
C LYS A 508 5.61 9.38 16.70
N GLU A 509 6.60 9.29 15.76
CA GLU A 509 9.26 10.21 15.21
C GLU A 509 9.74 11.16 13.95
N HIS A 510 9.24 12.39 13.92
CA HIS A 510 9.37 13.59 13.12
C HIS A 510 9.23 14.76 14.11
N GLU A 511 8.90 14.46 15.38
CA GLU A 511 8.47 15.32 16.47
C GLU A 511 9.43 16.49 16.63
N CYS A 512 8.85 17.69 16.58
CA CYS A 512 9.64 18.90 16.54
C CYS A 512 10.18 19.16 17.94
N PRO A 513 11.49 19.45 18.11
CA PRO A 513 12.02 19.87 19.40
C PRO A 513 11.21 21.02 20.02
N LEU A 514 10.78 21.97 19.20
CA LEU A 514 9.98 23.13 19.60
C LEU A 514 8.52 22.82 20.00
N HIS A 515 8.05 21.57 19.87
CA HIS A 515 6.74 21.11 20.37
C HIS A 515 6.86 19.99 21.41
N LYS A 516 8.09 19.66 21.83
CA LYS A 516 8.38 18.52 22.70
C LYS A 516 8.10 18.81 24.18
N ASP A 517 8.28 20.06 24.58
CA ASP A 517 8.25 20.49 25.99
C ASP A 517 6.86 20.96 26.46
N ALA A 518 5.90 21.10 25.55
CA ALA A 518 4.47 21.39 25.83
C ALA A 518 3.72 20.21 26.51
N LYS A 519 4.42 19.44 27.35
CA LYS A 519 4.00 18.11 27.81
C LYS A 519 4.50 17.69 29.18
N THR A 520 5.43 18.42 29.79
CA THR A 520 6.04 18.06 31.09
C THR A 520 5.32 18.61 32.30
N GLY A 521 4.43 19.60 32.12
CA GLY A 521 3.72 20.27 33.22
C GLY A 521 4.58 21.24 34.03
N GLU A 522 5.82 21.50 33.62
CA GLU A 522 6.60 22.62 34.14
C GLU A 522 6.01 23.93 33.59
N SER A 523 5.67 24.87 34.48
CA SER A 523 5.06 26.13 34.07
C SER A 523 6.06 26.98 33.30
N LEU A 524 5.71 27.37 32.07
CA LEU A 524 6.36 28.48 31.35
C LEU A 524 6.47 29.68 32.31
N ASN A 525 7.69 30.21 32.43
CA ASN A 525 7.97 31.30 33.35
C ASN A 525 7.24 32.56 32.86
N ASP A 526 6.98 33.54 33.73
CA ASP A 526 6.32 34.80 33.32
C ASP A 526 7.16 35.69 32.38
N LYS A 527 8.32 35.20 31.90
CA LYS A 527 9.09 35.77 30.78
C LYS A 527 8.69 35.19 29.42
N ASP A 528 8.18 33.96 29.39
CA ASP A 528 8.11 33.14 28.19
C ASP A 528 6.76 33.32 27.45
N LYS A 529 6.01 34.38 27.81
CA LYS A 529 4.62 34.64 27.41
C LYS A 529 4.44 35.68 26.29
N GLU A 530 5.52 36.27 25.76
CA GLU A 530 5.47 37.09 24.54
C GLU A 530 5.64 36.22 23.28
N ILE A 531 4.76 35.24 23.09
CA ILE A 531 4.80 34.29 21.96
C ILE A 531 4.32 34.98 20.67
N ALA A 532 5.27 35.47 19.87
CA ALA A 532 5.03 35.99 18.52
C ALA A 532 6.23 35.71 17.58
N GLY A 533 6.46 34.42 17.28
CA GLY A 533 7.55 33.96 16.40
C GLY A 533 8.67 33.27 17.19
N VAL A 534 8.41 32.03 17.62
CA VAL A 534 9.31 31.27 18.50
C VAL A 534 10.65 30.95 17.84
N VAL A 535 11.72 31.29 18.55
CA VAL A 535 13.11 30.89 18.31
C VAL A 535 13.67 30.44 19.65
N ASN A 536 14.44 29.36 19.69
CA ASN A 536 15.17 29.00 20.92
C ASN A 536 16.33 30.00 21.12
N GLU A 537 16.29 30.80 22.19
CA GLU A 537 17.32 31.83 22.47
C GLU A 537 18.72 31.25 22.74
N GLU A 538 18.85 29.95 23.05
CA GLU A 538 20.16 29.29 23.23
C GLU A 538 20.71 28.63 21.94
N THR A 539 19.86 28.34 20.93
CA THR A 539 20.28 27.60 19.71
C THR A 539 19.99 28.30 18.37
N GLU A 540 19.23 29.39 18.35
CA GLU A 540 18.70 30.08 17.16
C GLU A 540 17.81 29.22 16.22
N GLU A 541 17.47 27.99 16.61
CA GLU A 541 16.73 27.03 15.78
C GLU A 541 15.28 27.45 15.52
N LYS A 542 14.79 27.14 14.31
CA LYS A 542 13.43 27.41 13.85
C LYS A 542 12.81 26.14 13.25
N CYS A 543 11.56 25.86 13.59
CA CYS A 543 10.84 24.74 12.99
C CYS A 543 10.66 24.99 11.48
N SER A 544 10.89 23.97 10.65
CA SER A 544 10.67 24.06 9.20
C SER A 544 9.21 24.32 8.79
N PHE A 545 8.26 24.18 9.73
CA PHE A 545 6.85 24.56 9.56
C PHE A 545 6.47 25.91 10.20
N SER A 546 7.38 26.61 10.91
CA SER A 546 7.02 27.82 11.70
C SER A 546 6.62 29.04 10.86
N GLY A 547 6.85 29.00 9.53
CA GLY A 547 6.55 30.12 8.64
C GLY A 547 5.09 30.21 8.17
N ASP A 548 4.33 29.13 8.28
CA ASP A 548 2.98 28.99 7.70
C ASP A 548 1.94 28.54 8.76
N LEU A 549 1.78 29.34 9.82
CA LEU A 549 0.67 29.20 10.78
C LEU A 549 -0.71 29.57 10.18
N GLU A 550 -0.74 30.19 9.00
CA GLU A 550 -1.96 30.49 8.23
C GLU A 550 -2.45 29.27 7.40
N GLY A 551 -2.59 28.12 8.06
CA GLY A 551 -3.35 26.97 7.55
C GLY A 551 -2.66 26.11 6.49
N ILE A 552 -3.45 25.23 5.87
CA ILE A 552 -2.97 24.12 5.04
C ILE A 552 -2.48 24.63 3.67
N LYS A 553 -1.17 24.58 3.43
CA LYS A 553 -0.60 24.47 2.08
C LYS A 553 -0.47 23.01 1.67
N ASP A 554 -0.67 22.76 0.37
CA ASP A 554 -0.42 21.49 -0.33
C ASP A 554 -1.01 20.22 0.32
N GLY A 555 -2.09 20.38 1.11
CA GLY A 555 -2.86 19.29 1.72
C GLY A 555 -2.23 18.61 2.95
N LYS A 556 -1.11 19.11 3.49
CA LYS A 556 -0.32 18.42 4.53
C LYS A 556 -0.43 19.10 5.90
N ILE A 557 -1.00 18.40 6.88
CA ILE A 557 -0.88 18.77 8.30
C ILE A 557 0.54 18.46 8.77
N CYS A 558 1.16 19.31 9.59
CA CYS A 558 2.49 19.05 10.15
C CYS A 558 2.50 17.73 10.94
N PRO A 559 3.23 16.68 10.51
CA PRO A 559 3.15 15.36 11.16
C PRO A 559 3.87 15.32 12.50
N SER A 560 4.69 16.32 12.81
CA SER A 560 5.52 16.45 14.01
C SER A 560 4.77 16.85 15.29
N VAL A 561 3.47 17.10 15.23
CA VAL A 561 2.66 17.65 16.34
C VAL A 561 1.82 16.54 16.95
N LYS A 562 2.10 16.13 18.22
CA LYS A 562 1.33 15.05 18.89
C LYS A 562 -0.13 15.43 19.08
N TYR A 563 -0.39 16.60 19.65
CA TYR A 563 -1.73 17.10 19.88
C TYR A 563 -1.94 18.36 19.04
N GLY A 564 -2.91 18.30 18.14
CA GLY A 564 -3.15 19.33 17.14
C GLY A 564 -4.46 19.08 16.42
N ARG A 565 -5.38 20.05 16.43
CA ARG A 565 -6.69 19.92 15.76
C ARG A 565 -6.87 20.97 14.67
N ILE A 566 -7.58 20.60 13.60
CA ILE A 566 -7.97 21.55 12.55
C ILE A 566 -9.29 22.21 12.93
N GLU A 567 -9.28 23.52 13.09
CA GLU A 567 -10.44 24.36 13.43
C GLU A 567 -10.46 25.53 12.44
N ASP A 568 -11.58 25.72 11.72
CA ASP A 568 -11.73 26.71 10.63
C ASP A 568 -10.59 26.69 9.58
N GLY A 569 -10.02 25.52 9.31
CA GLY A 569 -8.92 25.32 8.36
C GLY A 569 -7.51 25.66 8.89
N LYS A 570 -7.40 26.08 10.15
CA LYS A 570 -6.14 26.33 10.85
C LYS A 570 -5.83 25.20 11.84
N LEU A 571 -4.54 24.87 12.00
CA LEU A 571 -4.09 23.95 13.04
C LEU A 571 -3.91 24.72 14.34
N LYS A 572 -4.63 24.35 15.40
CA LYS A 572 -4.33 24.78 16.78
C LYS A 572 -3.39 23.78 17.45
N ILE A 573 -2.42 24.25 18.22
CA ILE A 573 -1.38 23.44 18.90
C ILE A 573 -1.39 23.71 20.41
N LEU A 574 -1.41 22.63 21.20
CA LEU A 574 -1.44 22.69 22.67
C LEU A 574 -0.22 23.44 23.21
N GLY A 575 -0.43 24.39 24.13
CA GLY A 575 0.64 25.22 24.71
C GLY A 575 1.20 26.28 23.75
N VAL A 576 0.52 26.57 22.64
CA VAL A 576 0.88 27.60 21.66
C VAL A 576 -0.31 28.49 21.31
N ASP A 577 -1.46 27.87 21.00
CA ASP A 577 -2.77 28.52 20.92
C ASP A 577 -3.55 28.29 22.22
N ASP A 578 -4.40 29.25 22.63
CA ASP A 578 -5.26 29.25 23.85
C ASP A 578 -5.51 27.83 24.41
N ASP A 579 -4.84 27.48 25.52
CA ASP A 579 -4.66 26.11 26.04
C ASP A 579 -5.90 25.20 25.90
N TYR A 580 -5.99 24.46 24.79
CA TYR A 580 -7.15 23.62 24.51
C TYR A 580 -7.03 22.25 25.20
N GLU A 581 -7.39 22.24 26.47
CA GLU A 581 -7.80 21.02 27.16
C GLU A 581 -9.23 20.65 26.75
N GLU A 582 -9.42 19.42 26.26
CA GLU A 582 -10.76 18.85 26.10
C GLU A 582 -11.04 17.93 27.28
N LYS A 583 -12.16 18.10 27.99
CA LYS A 583 -12.49 17.14 29.06
C LYS A 583 -12.79 15.80 28.44
N VAL A 584 -12.34 14.73 29.07
CA VAL A 584 -12.70 13.37 28.66
C VAL A 584 -14.22 13.17 28.65
N GLU A 585 -14.95 13.81 29.56
CA GLU A 585 -16.42 13.83 29.54
C GLU A 585 -17.03 14.52 28.29
N ASP A 586 -16.42 15.60 27.79
CA ASP A 586 -16.88 16.29 26.58
C ASP A 586 -16.56 15.47 25.31
N VAL A 587 -15.40 14.79 25.27
CA VAL A 587 -15.03 13.86 24.20
C VAL A 587 -15.93 12.62 24.20
N ILE A 588 -16.22 12.04 25.38
CA ILE A 588 -17.22 10.98 25.59
C ILE A 588 -18.58 11.45 25.07
N ALA A 589 -19.03 12.64 25.43
CA ALA A 589 -20.35 13.16 25.03
C ALA A 589 -20.46 13.39 23.52
N ARG A 590 -19.39 13.81 22.82
CA ARG A 590 -19.42 13.90 21.35
C ARG A 590 -19.44 12.54 20.67
N LEU A 591 -18.55 11.62 21.07
CA LEU A 591 -18.55 10.24 20.57
C LEU A 591 -19.92 9.58 20.79
N GLN A 592 -20.53 9.81 21.96
CA GLN A 592 -21.89 9.39 22.27
C GLN A 592 -22.90 9.94 21.26
N ASN A 593 -22.90 11.26 21.03
CA ASN A 593 -23.85 11.92 20.17
C ASN A 593 -23.70 11.48 18.70
N GLU A 594 -22.47 11.37 18.17
CA GLU A 594 -22.22 10.92 16.79
C GLU A 594 -22.70 9.46 16.57
N LEU A 595 -22.47 8.58 17.54
CA LEU A 595 -22.98 7.20 17.50
C LEU A 595 -24.51 7.14 17.61
N VAL A 596 -25.10 8.00 18.45
CA VAL A 596 -26.56 8.14 18.60
C VAL A 596 -27.19 8.74 17.34
N GLU A 597 -26.53 9.67 16.65
CA GLU A 597 -26.97 10.21 15.36
C GLU A 597 -26.94 9.13 14.27
N VAL A 598 -25.85 8.37 14.14
CA VAL A 598 -25.77 7.23 13.21
C VAL A 598 -26.80 6.16 13.52
N LYS A 599 -27.05 5.83 14.80
CA LYS A 599 -28.06 4.85 15.21
C LYS A 599 -29.50 5.32 14.95
N ASN A 600 -29.76 6.63 14.99
CA ASN A 600 -31.09 7.21 14.71
C ASN A 600 -31.30 7.59 13.22
N ASP A 601 -30.28 7.47 12.36
CA ASP A 601 -30.41 7.70 10.92
C ASP A 601 -31.21 6.57 10.26
N ALA A 602 -32.52 6.76 10.21
CA ALA A 602 -33.50 5.85 9.60
C ALA A 602 -33.34 5.66 8.07
N THR A 603 -32.30 6.24 7.44
CA THR A 603 -31.93 5.93 6.05
C THR A 603 -30.94 4.77 5.92
N LEU A 604 -30.32 4.34 7.02
CA LEU A 604 -29.26 3.32 7.04
C LEU A 604 -29.78 1.92 7.36
N THR A 605 -29.15 0.92 6.77
CA THR A 605 -29.29 -0.48 7.21
C THR A 605 -28.45 -0.76 8.46
N THR A 606 -28.78 -1.84 9.19
CA THR A 606 -28.00 -2.30 10.36
C THR A 606 -26.51 -2.51 10.04
N GLU A 607 -26.17 -2.96 8.83
CA GLU A 607 -24.80 -3.15 8.35
C GLU A 607 -24.08 -1.79 8.17
N GLU A 608 -24.78 -0.77 7.67
CA GLU A 608 -24.22 0.58 7.50
C GLU A 608 -24.08 1.32 8.84
N ILE A 609 -25.04 1.14 9.76
CA ILE A 609 -24.96 1.63 11.15
C ILE A 609 -23.76 0.98 11.85
N SER A 610 -23.62 -0.35 11.75
CA SER A 610 -22.51 -1.13 12.26
C SER A 610 -21.17 -0.58 11.73
N LYS A 611 -21.00 -0.53 10.39
CA LYS A 611 -19.77 -0.05 9.76
C LYS A 611 -19.44 1.41 10.12
N LYS A 612 -20.40 2.33 10.09
CA LYS A 612 -20.18 3.72 10.48
C LYS A 612 -19.82 3.84 11.97
N SER A 613 -20.39 3.01 12.84
CA SER A 613 -20.04 2.99 14.27
C SER A 613 -18.59 2.56 14.47
N ILE A 614 -18.11 1.55 13.71
CA ILE A 614 -16.67 1.21 13.66
C ILE A 614 -15.86 2.41 13.18
N GLU A 615 -16.25 3.03 12.06
CA GLU A 615 -15.47 4.13 11.47
C GLU A 615 -15.39 5.37 12.39
N ILE A 616 -16.44 5.67 13.15
CA ILE A 616 -16.45 6.74 14.17
C ILE A 616 -15.61 6.34 15.39
N PHE A 617 -15.79 5.13 15.94
CA PHE A 617 -15.04 4.70 17.11
C PHE A 617 -13.55 4.54 16.80
N GLU A 618 -13.19 4.00 15.63
CA GLU A 618 -11.83 3.99 15.11
C GLU A 618 -11.30 5.41 14.93
N HIS A 619 -12.08 6.36 14.39
CA HIS A 619 -11.65 7.74 14.28
C HIS A 619 -11.31 8.35 15.65
N TYR A 620 -12.18 8.17 16.65
CA TYR A 620 -11.89 8.61 18.02
C TYR A 620 -10.74 7.82 18.67
N MET A 621 -10.57 6.54 18.36
CA MET A 621 -9.44 5.73 18.81
C MET A 621 -8.12 6.28 18.23
N TYR A 622 -8.01 6.46 16.91
CA TYR A 622 -6.81 7.03 16.29
C TYR A 622 -6.55 8.49 16.72
N SER A 623 -7.61 9.24 17.05
CA SER A 623 -7.51 10.65 17.45
C SER A 623 -7.23 10.87 18.94
N TYR A 624 -7.63 10.00 19.87
CA TYR A 624 -7.51 10.27 21.32
C TYR A 624 -6.81 9.18 22.15
N ASN A 625 -6.50 8.00 21.59
CA ASN A 625 -6.03 6.87 22.38
C ASN A 625 -4.55 6.96 22.79
N ASP A 626 -4.27 6.65 24.06
CA ASP A 626 -2.92 6.49 24.61
C ASP A 626 -2.53 5.00 24.85
N ASP A 627 -3.34 4.02 24.43
CA ASP A 627 -2.95 2.60 24.28
C ASP A 627 -2.14 2.38 23.00
N GLY A 628 -0.83 2.11 23.17
CA GLY A 628 0.10 1.87 22.07
C GLY A 628 -0.08 0.53 21.35
N GLY A 629 -0.68 -0.48 21.99
CA GLY A 629 -0.81 -1.82 21.40
C GLY A 629 -1.85 -1.88 20.28
N ILE A 630 -3.00 -1.24 20.50
CA ILE A 630 -4.12 -1.31 19.56
C ILE A 630 -3.99 -0.36 18.37
N MET A 631 -3.28 0.77 18.51
CA MET A 631 -2.94 1.65 17.39
C MET A 631 -2.09 0.98 16.30
N ASN A 632 -1.62 -0.25 16.51
CA ASN A 632 -0.85 -1.06 15.56
C ASN A 632 -1.62 -2.28 15.03
N ASN A 633 -2.88 -2.50 15.41
CA ASN A 633 -3.63 -3.71 15.09
C ASN A 633 -5.04 -3.40 14.53
N THR A 634 -5.19 -3.55 13.22
CA THR A 634 -6.43 -3.25 12.48
C THR A 634 -7.58 -4.23 12.72
N LEU A 635 -7.38 -5.29 13.52
CA LEU A 635 -8.40 -6.29 13.84
C LEU A 635 -8.98 -6.12 15.26
N GLY A 636 -8.52 -5.11 16.01
CA GLY A 636 -8.80 -4.99 17.44
C GLY A 636 -8.12 -6.09 18.28
N TYR A 637 -8.33 -6.09 19.60
CA TYR A 637 -7.86 -7.18 20.44
C TYR A 637 -8.82 -8.37 20.39
N TYR A 638 -8.31 -9.55 20.05
CA TYR A 638 -8.98 -10.79 20.42
C TYR A 638 -8.85 -10.98 21.93
N GLY A 639 -9.99 -11.02 22.63
CA GLY A 639 -10.07 -11.13 24.07
C GLY A 639 -10.61 -12.47 24.53
N THR A 640 -10.05 -12.99 25.64
CA THR A 640 -10.75 -13.94 26.52
C THR A 640 -11.05 -13.26 27.85
N ASN A 641 -12.11 -13.67 28.56
CA ASN A 641 -12.42 -13.08 29.87
C ASN A 641 -11.24 -13.19 30.85
N GLU A 642 -10.50 -14.31 30.88
CA GLU A 642 -9.33 -14.48 31.76
C GLU A 642 -8.20 -13.46 31.51
N SER A 643 -8.23 -12.69 30.42
CA SER A 643 -7.15 -11.78 29.99
C SER A 643 -7.26 -10.34 30.50
N PHE A 644 -8.39 -9.90 31.08
CA PHE A 644 -8.59 -8.50 31.50
C PHE A 644 -9.02 -8.34 32.96
N GLN A 645 -8.97 -7.10 33.47
CA GLN A 645 -9.46 -6.78 34.82
C GLN A 645 -10.99 -6.94 34.90
N LYS A 646 -11.50 -7.44 36.03
CA LYS A 646 -12.92 -7.81 36.16
C LYS A 646 -13.87 -6.67 35.79
N GLU A 647 -13.58 -5.44 36.20
CA GLU A 647 -14.40 -4.27 35.90
C GLU A 647 -14.47 -3.97 34.37
N PHE A 648 -13.43 -4.28 33.60
CA PHE A 648 -13.44 -4.21 32.13
C PHE A 648 -14.24 -5.36 31.49
N LEU A 649 -14.25 -6.54 32.12
CA LEU A 649 -15.01 -7.71 31.68
C LEU A 649 -16.49 -7.57 31.94
N ASP A 650 -16.86 -7.17 33.15
CA ASP A 650 -18.26 -6.96 33.54
C ASP A 650 -18.85 -5.84 32.66
N LEU A 651 -18.09 -4.79 32.37
CA LEU A 651 -18.47 -3.79 31.37
C LEU A 651 -18.60 -4.36 29.96
N SER A 652 -17.62 -5.10 29.46
CA SER A 652 -17.70 -5.75 28.14
C SER A 652 -18.91 -6.68 28.05
N LYS A 653 -19.33 -7.28 29.17
CA LYS A 653 -20.55 -8.10 29.29
C LYS A 653 -21.84 -7.29 29.36
N GLU A 654 -21.84 -6.12 30.01
CA GLU A 654 -22.98 -5.18 29.98
C GLU A 654 -23.19 -4.62 28.57
N VAL A 655 -22.08 -4.23 27.91
CA VAL A 655 -22.02 -3.88 26.48
C VAL A 655 -22.59 -5.00 25.63
N TRP A 656 -22.08 -6.24 25.78
CA TRP A 656 -22.54 -7.41 25.03
C TRP A 656 -24.01 -7.76 25.26
N ALA A 657 -24.50 -7.66 26.50
CA ALA A 657 -25.87 -8.00 26.87
C ALA A 657 -26.90 -6.97 26.37
N PHE A 658 -26.48 -5.82 25.86
CA PHE A 658 -27.37 -4.73 25.50
C PHE A 658 -27.99 -4.89 24.10
N ASP A 659 -27.20 -5.19 23.07
CA ASP A 659 -27.69 -5.42 21.70
C ASP A 659 -26.94 -6.57 21.02
N PRO A 660 -27.50 -7.80 20.99
CA PRO A 660 -26.87 -8.96 20.36
C PRO A 660 -27.09 -9.02 18.84
N ILE A 661 -27.71 -8.01 18.21
CA ILE A 661 -28.00 -8.00 16.76
C ILE A 661 -26.86 -7.34 15.97
N VAL A 662 -26.00 -6.57 16.64
CA VAL A 662 -24.94 -5.78 16.01
C VAL A 662 -23.58 -6.08 16.65
N GLY A 663 -22.58 -6.39 15.83
CA GLY A 663 -21.17 -6.43 16.25
C GLY A 663 -20.59 -5.03 16.50
N ASN A 664 -21.33 -4.14 17.15
CA ASN A 664 -20.97 -2.77 17.58
C ASN A 664 -21.81 -2.35 18.78
N ALA A 665 -21.86 -3.21 19.79
CA ALA A 665 -22.61 -2.93 21.00
C ALA A 665 -21.89 -1.88 21.88
N PHE A 666 -22.69 -1.11 22.63
CA PHE A 666 -22.29 -0.20 23.69
C PHE A 666 -23.17 -0.44 24.93
N SER A 667 -22.86 0.12 26.10
CA SER A 667 -23.51 -0.28 27.38
C SER A 667 -24.99 0.08 27.46
N SER A 668 -25.48 1.04 26.67
CA SER A 668 -26.90 1.17 26.32
C SER A 668 -27.12 2.01 25.05
N ASP A 669 -28.36 2.07 24.56
CA ASP A 669 -28.82 2.90 23.44
C ASP A 669 -28.32 4.36 23.50
N GLU A 670 -28.13 4.88 24.71
CA GLU A 670 -27.75 6.25 25.01
C GLU A 670 -26.39 6.37 25.73
N LYS A 671 -25.67 5.26 25.97
CA LYS A 671 -24.41 5.25 26.75
C LYS A 671 -23.31 4.33 26.23
N LEU A 672 -22.11 4.90 26.14
CA LEU A 672 -20.82 4.24 26.02
C LEU A 672 -20.49 3.44 27.29
N GLY A 673 -19.83 2.30 27.13
CA GLY A 673 -19.25 1.60 28.28
C GLY A 673 -18.02 2.31 28.80
N LEU A 674 -17.94 2.58 30.11
CA LEU A 674 -16.77 3.16 30.78
C LEU A 674 -16.17 2.17 31.78
N GLY A 675 -14.97 1.68 31.48
CA GLY A 675 -14.19 0.78 32.33
C GLY A 675 -13.06 1.54 33.02
N TYR A 676 -12.67 1.11 34.23
CA TYR A 676 -11.59 1.75 34.98
C TYR A 676 -10.51 0.75 35.36
N SER A 677 -9.28 1.01 34.89
CA SER A 677 -8.10 0.27 35.32
C SER A 677 -7.35 1.05 36.42
N SER A 678 -6.08 0.68 36.67
CA SER A 678 -5.12 1.52 37.40
C SER A 678 -4.48 2.59 36.51
N TYR A 679 -4.55 2.44 35.19
CA TYR A 679 -3.88 3.29 34.20
C TYR A 679 -4.77 4.37 33.60
N GLY A 680 -6.10 4.18 33.62
CA GLY A 680 -7.01 5.13 32.97
C GLY A 680 -8.46 4.69 32.85
N ILE A 681 -9.19 5.51 32.10
CA ILE A 681 -10.57 5.30 31.67
C ILE A 681 -10.54 4.63 30.30
N HIS A 682 -11.18 3.47 30.20
CA HIS A 682 -11.34 2.70 28.97
C HIS A 682 -12.76 2.91 28.43
N ILE A 683 -12.87 3.25 27.15
CA ILE A 683 -14.09 3.06 26.37
C ILE A 683 -13.88 1.83 25.50
N VAL A 684 -14.88 0.94 25.45
CA VAL A 684 -14.82 -0.33 24.73
C VAL A 684 -15.97 -0.42 23.74
N MET A 685 -15.67 -0.92 22.55
CA MET A 685 -16.64 -1.29 21.51
C MET A 685 -16.32 -2.71 21.05
N ILE A 686 -17.29 -3.62 21.13
CA ILE A 686 -17.16 -4.98 20.60
C ILE A 686 -17.37 -4.90 19.08
N SER A 687 -16.39 -5.35 18.28
CA SER A 687 -16.46 -5.33 16.80
C SER A 687 -16.96 -6.62 16.18
N ALA A 688 -16.77 -7.74 16.87
CA ALA A 688 -17.35 -9.04 16.50
C ALA A 688 -17.31 -10.00 17.70
N THR A 689 -18.38 -10.78 17.87
CA THR A 689 -18.35 -12.00 18.67
C THR A 689 -18.61 -13.15 17.71
N PRO A 690 -17.66 -14.08 17.49
CA PRO A 690 -17.87 -15.16 16.54
C PRO A 690 -18.90 -16.15 17.08
N PHE A 691 -19.96 -16.38 16.31
CA PHE A 691 -21.10 -17.24 16.61
C PHE A 691 -21.99 -16.70 17.73
N SER A 692 -22.51 -15.49 17.54
CA SER A 692 -23.53 -14.91 18.42
C SER A 692 -24.74 -15.85 18.56
N GLY A 693 -25.39 -15.81 19.73
CA GLY A 693 -26.54 -16.67 20.02
C GLY A 693 -26.27 -18.19 20.09
N ALA A 694 -25.02 -18.65 19.93
CA ALA A 694 -24.67 -20.05 20.14
C ALA A 694 -24.98 -20.49 21.58
N VAL A 695 -25.72 -21.59 21.73
CA VAL A 695 -26.13 -22.10 23.04
C VAL A 695 -25.01 -22.95 23.65
N PRO A 696 -24.56 -22.68 24.90
CA PRO A 696 -23.56 -23.49 25.59
C PRO A 696 -23.88 -24.98 25.56
N ASN A 697 -22.87 -25.82 25.30
CA ASN A 697 -22.99 -27.27 25.12
C ASN A 697 -24.01 -27.75 24.06
N LYS A 698 -24.41 -26.91 23.11
CA LYS A 698 -25.18 -27.29 21.90
C LYS A 698 -24.33 -27.09 20.64
N GLU A 699 -24.54 -27.95 19.64
CA GLU A 699 -24.04 -27.73 18.28
C GLU A 699 -24.85 -26.64 17.56
N LEU A 700 -24.20 -25.84 16.70
CA LEU A 700 -24.88 -24.90 15.81
C LEU A 700 -25.68 -25.67 14.74
N SER A 701 -26.99 -25.43 14.69
CA SER A 701 -27.94 -26.21 13.87
C SER A 701 -29.09 -25.32 13.39
N PHE A 702 -29.48 -25.43 12.13
CA PHE A 702 -30.59 -24.69 11.54
C PHE A 702 -31.69 -25.66 11.05
N GLU A 703 -32.96 -25.33 11.28
CA GLU A 703 -34.12 -26.11 10.81
C GLU A 703 -34.39 -25.90 9.31
N ASN A 704 -34.02 -24.74 8.76
CA ASN A 704 -34.29 -24.36 7.38
C ASN A 704 -33.27 -23.33 6.82
N ASP A 705 -33.42 -23.02 5.54
CA ASP A 705 -32.53 -22.13 4.79
C ASP A 705 -32.67 -20.65 5.20
N GLU A 706 -33.87 -20.22 5.58
CA GLU A 706 -34.17 -18.83 5.99
C GLU A 706 -33.50 -18.50 7.33
N GLU A 707 -33.54 -19.43 8.29
CA GLU A 707 -32.84 -19.33 9.58
C GLU A 707 -31.31 -19.25 9.40
N LEU A 708 -30.74 -20.09 8.53
CA LEU A 708 -29.32 -20.07 8.19
C LEU A 708 -28.92 -18.73 7.53
N ILE A 709 -29.76 -18.22 6.63
CA ILE A 709 -29.55 -16.90 6.00
C ILE A 709 -29.59 -15.79 7.06
N GLU A 710 -30.60 -15.78 7.93
CA GLU A 710 -30.73 -14.77 8.98
C GLU A 710 -29.57 -14.81 9.97
N TYR A 711 -29.04 -16.00 10.28
CA TYR A 711 -27.86 -16.16 11.13
C TYR A 711 -26.63 -15.52 10.50
N TYR A 712 -26.21 -15.96 9.31
CA TYR A 712 -24.99 -15.44 8.67
C TYR A 712 -25.12 -14.01 8.13
N LYS A 713 -26.32 -13.42 8.10
CA LYS A 713 -26.52 -11.97 7.87
C LYS A 713 -26.35 -11.14 9.16
N LYS A 714 -26.36 -11.77 10.36
CA LYS A 714 -26.14 -11.14 11.68
C LYS A 714 -24.76 -11.46 12.27
N GLU A 715 -24.12 -12.54 11.85
CA GLU A 715 -22.70 -12.79 12.13
C GLU A 715 -21.81 -11.88 11.28
N TYR A 716 -20.99 -11.05 11.92
CA TYR A 716 -20.06 -10.10 11.27
C TYR A 716 -18.60 -10.49 11.49
N ASP A 717 -17.75 -10.16 10.51
CA ASP A 717 -16.31 -10.20 10.66
C ASP A 717 -15.77 -8.92 11.34
N VAL A 718 -14.48 -8.91 11.70
CA VAL A 718 -13.82 -7.78 12.39
C VAL A 718 -13.69 -6.49 11.56
N GLU A 719 -14.09 -6.50 10.28
CA GLU A 719 -14.24 -5.31 9.45
C GLU A 719 -15.70 -4.84 9.31
N GLY A 720 -16.66 -5.49 10.00
CA GLY A 720 -18.08 -5.18 9.97
C GLY A 720 -18.84 -5.71 8.74
N ASN A 721 -18.25 -6.60 7.93
CA ASN A 721 -18.94 -7.27 6.83
C ASN A 721 -19.64 -8.53 7.36
N SER A 722 -20.87 -8.83 6.95
CA SER A 722 -21.53 -10.08 7.37
C SER A 722 -20.91 -11.30 6.69
N ILE A 723 -20.87 -12.45 7.36
CA ILE A 723 -20.34 -13.71 6.79
C ILE A 723 -21.11 -14.09 5.51
N TYR A 724 -22.40 -13.78 5.45
CA TYR A 724 -23.21 -13.89 4.24
C TYR A 724 -22.67 -13.02 3.09
N LYS A 725 -22.33 -11.75 3.34
CA LYS A 725 -21.77 -10.82 2.35
C LYS A 725 -20.40 -11.30 1.82
N ASP A 726 -19.54 -11.83 2.68
CA ASP A 726 -18.24 -12.37 2.24
C ASP A 726 -18.40 -13.62 1.35
N VAL A 727 -19.33 -14.52 1.67
CA VAL A 727 -19.63 -15.67 0.82
C VAL A 727 -20.35 -15.24 -0.47
N GLU A 728 -21.21 -14.23 -0.44
CA GLU A 728 -21.82 -13.62 -1.63
C GLU A 728 -20.78 -12.98 -2.56
N LYS A 729 -19.81 -12.23 -2.00
CA LYS A 729 -18.67 -11.66 -2.74
C LYS A 729 -17.81 -12.75 -3.36
N SER A 730 -17.44 -13.77 -2.59
CA SER A 730 -16.74 -14.96 -3.07
C SER A 730 -17.49 -15.66 -4.21
N ARG A 731 -18.83 -15.77 -4.11
CA ARG A 731 -19.64 -16.38 -5.16
C ARG A 731 -19.72 -15.51 -6.42
N LYS A 732 -19.89 -14.19 -6.28
CA LYS A 732 -19.78 -13.23 -7.39
C LYS A 732 -18.43 -13.32 -8.10
N ASP A 733 -17.33 -13.49 -7.35
CA ASP A 733 -15.98 -13.67 -7.90
C ASP A 733 -15.82 -15.01 -8.65
N GLN A 734 -16.42 -16.08 -8.16
CA GLN A 734 -16.49 -17.37 -8.88
C GLN A 734 -17.28 -17.26 -10.18
N ILE A 735 -18.48 -16.64 -10.16
CA ILE A 735 -19.34 -16.43 -11.34
C ILE A 735 -18.59 -15.64 -12.41
N LYS A 736 -18.02 -14.48 -12.03
CA LYS A 736 -17.18 -13.64 -12.91
C LYS A 736 -16.04 -14.43 -13.55
N THR A 737 -15.25 -15.13 -12.72
CA THR A 737 -14.08 -15.90 -13.17
C THR A 737 -14.47 -17.03 -14.12
N GLN A 738 -15.53 -17.79 -13.79
CA GLN A 738 -15.99 -18.90 -14.62
C GLN A 738 -16.57 -18.41 -15.96
N ALA A 739 -17.27 -17.27 -15.98
CA ALA A 739 -17.76 -16.68 -17.23
C ALA A 739 -16.61 -16.28 -18.18
N TYR A 740 -15.56 -15.65 -17.65
CA TYR A 740 -14.36 -15.33 -18.44
C TYR A 740 -13.62 -16.57 -18.93
N LEU A 741 -13.46 -17.60 -18.10
CA LEU A 741 -12.89 -18.90 -18.52
C LEU A 741 -13.76 -19.59 -19.59
N ASN A 742 -15.08 -19.53 -19.48
CA ASN A 742 -15.99 -20.08 -20.48
C ASN A 742 -15.88 -19.32 -21.82
N TYR A 743 -15.75 -17.99 -21.78
CA TYR A 743 -15.50 -17.18 -22.97
C TYR A 743 -14.17 -17.54 -23.62
N THR A 744 -13.06 -17.53 -22.87
CA THR A 744 -11.74 -17.84 -23.43
C THR A 744 -11.64 -19.26 -23.96
N ASN A 745 -12.20 -20.26 -23.27
CA ASN A 745 -12.21 -21.65 -23.74
C ASN A 745 -13.06 -21.87 -25.01
N LYS A 746 -14.07 -21.01 -25.26
CA LYS A 746 -14.90 -21.03 -26.47
C LYS A 746 -14.26 -20.28 -27.63
N HIS A 747 -13.58 -19.17 -27.35
CA HIS A 747 -13.05 -18.26 -28.36
C HIS A 747 -11.59 -18.55 -28.72
N VAL A 748 -10.78 -19.13 -27.83
CA VAL A 748 -9.34 -19.34 -28.00
C VAL A 748 -9.02 -20.85 -28.04
N PRO A 749 -8.45 -21.37 -29.14
CA PRO A 749 -7.95 -22.74 -29.22
C PRO A 749 -7.06 -23.13 -28.04
N THR A 750 -7.27 -24.35 -27.53
CA THR A 750 -6.48 -24.90 -26.41
C THR A 750 -5.00 -25.07 -26.76
N LYS A 751 -4.66 -25.13 -28.05
CA LYS A 751 -3.29 -25.22 -28.57
C LYS A 751 -3.18 -24.56 -29.95
N PHE A 752 -2.09 -23.83 -30.19
CA PHE A 752 -1.81 -23.17 -31.48
C PHE A 752 -0.63 -23.80 -32.24
N ILE A 753 0.45 -24.16 -31.54
CA ILE A 753 1.69 -24.61 -32.16
C ILE A 753 2.21 -25.96 -31.65
N THR A 754 2.97 -26.64 -32.52
CA THR A 754 3.86 -27.75 -32.18
C THR A 754 5.28 -27.44 -32.67
N ARG A 755 6.30 -27.62 -31.82
CA ARG A 755 7.72 -27.52 -32.21
C ARG A 755 8.32 -28.90 -32.50
N ASP A 756 9.00 -29.04 -33.64
CA ASP A 756 9.95 -30.12 -33.89
C ASP A 756 11.25 -29.78 -33.15
N GLU A 757 11.39 -30.27 -31.92
CA GLU A 757 12.52 -30.03 -31.01
C GLU A 757 13.88 -30.21 -31.71
N LYS A 758 14.04 -31.28 -32.48
CA LYS A 758 15.30 -31.62 -33.18
C LYS A 758 15.66 -30.67 -34.31
N LYS A 759 14.74 -29.79 -34.72
CA LYS A 759 14.95 -28.79 -35.78
C LYS A 759 14.61 -27.37 -35.33
N ASN A 760 14.17 -27.17 -34.07
CA ASN A 760 13.54 -25.94 -33.59
C ASN A 760 12.46 -25.38 -34.53
N LYS A 761 11.75 -26.26 -35.24
CA LYS A 761 10.79 -25.84 -36.27
C LYS A 761 9.38 -25.84 -35.69
N VAL A 762 8.88 -24.65 -35.39
CA VAL A 762 7.47 -24.40 -35.08
C VAL A 762 6.58 -24.76 -36.28
N SER A 763 5.37 -25.26 -36.01
CA SER A 763 4.31 -25.52 -36.99
C SER A 763 2.95 -25.26 -36.35
N LEU A 764 2.04 -24.62 -37.09
CA LEU A 764 0.67 -24.40 -36.66
C LEU A 764 -0.18 -25.67 -36.75
N GLU A 765 -1.10 -25.81 -35.81
CA GLU A 765 -2.18 -26.80 -35.90
C GLU A 765 -3.05 -26.56 -37.16
N LYS A 766 -3.64 -27.63 -37.69
CA LYS A 766 -4.12 -27.66 -39.09
C LYS A 766 -5.23 -26.64 -39.38
N GLU A 767 -6.19 -26.51 -38.46
CA GLU A 767 -7.33 -25.58 -38.58
C GLU A 767 -6.98 -24.09 -38.49
N LEU A 768 -5.81 -23.74 -37.94
CA LEU A 768 -5.47 -22.34 -37.65
C LEU A 768 -4.68 -21.64 -38.77
N LYS A 769 -4.45 -22.31 -39.91
CA LYS A 769 -3.53 -21.83 -40.97
C LYS A 769 -4.05 -20.67 -41.80
N ASP A 770 -5.36 -20.46 -41.82
CA ASP A 770 -5.99 -19.37 -42.56
C ASP A 770 -6.10 -18.10 -41.68
N GLU A 771 -6.31 -18.26 -40.37
CA GLU A 771 -6.33 -17.16 -39.40
C GLU A 771 -4.94 -16.76 -38.89
N VAL A 772 -4.04 -17.72 -38.65
CA VAL A 772 -2.70 -17.48 -38.07
C VAL A 772 -1.61 -17.78 -39.08
N LYS A 773 -0.63 -16.88 -39.20
CA LYS A 773 0.55 -17.03 -40.06
C LYS A 773 1.80 -16.88 -39.21
N ILE A 774 2.71 -17.85 -39.27
CA ILE A 774 3.98 -17.84 -38.50
C ILE A 774 5.18 -17.78 -39.45
N ASN A 775 6.11 -16.87 -39.16
CA ASN A 775 7.40 -16.79 -39.83
C ASN A 775 8.40 -17.82 -39.25
N ASN A 776 8.20 -19.09 -39.64
CA ASN A 776 8.99 -20.22 -39.14
C ASN A 776 10.51 -20.06 -39.32
N LYS A 777 10.98 -19.27 -40.29
CA LYS A 777 12.42 -18.98 -40.45
C LYS A 777 12.94 -18.11 -39.30
N LYS A 778 12.19 -17.07 -38.91
CA LYS A 778 12.57 -16.14 -37.84
C LYS A 778 12.45 -16.80 -36.46
N LEU A 779 11.32 -17.47 -36.17
CA LEU A 779 11.18 -18.21 -34.92
C LEU A 779 12.28 -19.26 -34.74
N LYS A 780 12.55 -20.08 -35.77
CA LYS A 780 13.65 -21.07 -35.69
C LYS A 780 14.98 -20.38 -35.36
N GLY A 781 15.27 -19.22 -35.95
CA GLY A 781 16.48 -18.44 -35.66
C GLY A 781 16.59 -17.96 -34.19
N ILE A 782 15.47 -17.70 -33.53
CA ILE A 782 15.42 -17.32 -32.11
C ILE A 782 15.57 -18.56 -31.22
N PHE A 783 14.84 -19.64 -31.48
CA PHE A 783 15.00 -20.90 -30.76
C PHE A 783 16.43 -21.46 -30.92
N ASP A 784 17.04 -21.38 -32.11
CA ASP A 784 18.45 -21.69 -32.36
C ASP A 784 19.45 -20.73 -31.69
N LEU A 785 19.00 -19.60 -31.12
CA LEU A 785 19.85 -18.67 -30.37
C LEU A 785 19.85 -19.00 -28.88
N PHE A 786 18.67 -19.28 -28.31
CA PHE A 786 18.54 -19.63 -26.89
C PHE A 786 18.83 -21.11 -26.58
N LEU A 787 18.54 -22.04 -27.50
CA LEU A 787 18.65 -23.49 -27.29
C LEU A 787 19.91 -24.10 -27.92
N LYS A 788 21.01 -23.35 -27.97
CA LYS A 788 22.30 -23.87 -28.41
C LYS A 788 22.99 -24.62 -27.28
N SER A 789 23.06 -25.95 -27.46
CA SER A 789 24.07 -26.84 -26.87
C SER A 789 25.46 -26.54 -27.43
#